data_AF-A0A026WDP2-F1
#
_entry.id   AF-A0A026WDP2-F1
#
_cell.length_a   1.000
_cell.length_b   1.000
_cell.length_c   1.000
_cell.angle_alpha   90.00
_cell.angle_beta   90.00
_cell.angle_gamma   90.00
#
_symmetry.space_group_name_H-M   'P 1'
#
loop_
_entity.id
_entity.type
_entity.pdbx_description
1 polymer ?
#
loop_
_entity_poly.entity_id
_entity_poly.type
_entity_poly.pdbx_seq_one_letter_code
_entity_poly.pdbx_strand_id
1 'polypeptide(L)'
;MRRITVERFNDIQADTKRIRNICILAHVDHGKTTLADSLVASNGIISHKLAGKLRYLDSRPDEQIRGITMKSSSITLYHMYNETDHVINLIDSPGHVDFSSEVSTAVRLCDGALIIVDVVEGVCPQTRSALSIAYIEGLKPILVLNKIDRLITEMKLTSLDAYIRLTQVLEQVNAITGELFASDIMEREDREKTVTSRSDKVNERDLADWQSMLEEVDDSNLYFSPEQGNVLFTSAIDGWGFSIKEFAKIYSNKLGFSERVLCKTLWGDFYLNNKTKRIMKGAQEKAKKPLFVQLILDNIWLLYETVVIRKDKNKLLAMTEKLNVKLSTRDMRHTDPRVQLQAVYSQWLPLAQICLDMVCEEIPAPHNLTSEKIERLLSGNGDFSALPPETQQLKTTFLSCDPRQASVIVFVSKMFPVDRDMLPENRLKLLTAEELSEKREIVRQRHRERLMQKPVENQEGGTCNTSYNNDEDAKHEEEEVTDKSDSILVAFARIYSGTIKIGDELYVLGPKHDPGVALERERAGERIDPSLVLKDLKPGRHVTKVTIGKLYTLMGRELVAVNEIPAGNVFGIGGLEEHVLKTATLSTTIACPSFTELTSLAVPILRVALEPTHPNDLPKLISGLKLLNQADACALVHMQENGEIILSTIGEVHLERCLEDLKLKYAKIDINVSEPIVPFRETIVPPPKLDMMNEAIEKKKTDHVSLELWTYNRQCRFEIDAKPLPENVTKLLEKNAKLIKLLDSYCDKSIEENGEHESLFFDESQPNEKSISDRKQKKIKIFKNELEAAFLEAGWRGNVLDKIWSFGPRKCGLNILLNETDYKQKKFWEQRSTNIDPRAIYDSNIVNGFQLATLAGPLCEELMMGVCFILKKWEIFDSSHSDYSSSQGNLSGQLMSACKDGCRRIFSLRHARLMTAMYSCSVLSNSDVLGE
;
A
#
# COMPACT_ATOMS: atom_id res chain seq x y z
N MET A 1 20.04 16.19 26.01
CA MET A 1 19.91 15.09 25.02
C MET A 1 21.26 14.90 24.36
N ARG A 2 21.76 13.66 24.31
CA ARG A 2 23.09 13.34 23.75
C ARG A 2 22.92 13.12 22.24
N ARG A 3 23.61 13.91 21.41
CA ARG A 3 23.85 13.52 20.01
C ARG A 3 24.57 12.17 20.05
N ILE A 4 23.99 11.17 19.42
CA ILE A 4 24.56 9.82 19.38
C ILE A 4 25.65 9.82 18.33
N THR A 5 26.76 9.16 18.64
CA THR A 5 27.83 8.94 17.66
C THR A 5 27.37 7.97 16.60
N VAL A 6 27.81 8.16 15.35
CA VAL A 6 27.44 7.29 14.22
C VAL A 6 27.79 5.82 14.50
N GLU A 7 28.91 5.57 15.19
CA GLU A 7 29.35 4.22 15.60
C GLU A 7 28.32 3.53 16.50
N ARG A 8 27.87 4.20 17.57
CA ARG A 8 26.86 3.64 18.49
C ARG A 8 25.53 3.38 17.78
N PHE A 9 25.18 4.23 16.80
CA PHE A 9 23.98 4.03 16.00
C PHE A 9 24.08 2.76 15.13
N ASN A 10 25.22 2.52 14.49
CA ASN A 10 25.47 1.32 13.70
C ASN A 10 25.44 0.05 14.57
N ASP A 11 26.00 0.10 15.78
CA ASP A 11 25.96 -1.02 16.73
C ASP A 11 24.53 -1.40 17.12
N ILE A 12 23.65 -0.41 17.31
CA ILE A 12 22.24 -0.66 17.64
C ILE A 12 21.50 -1.21 16.42
N GLN A 13 21.78 -0.68 15.22
CA GLN A 13 21.20 -1.19 13.97
C GLN A 13 21.61 -2.63 13.68
N ALA A 14 22.80 -3.06 14.10
CA ALA A 14 23.24 -4.45 13.93
C ALA A 14 22.42 -5.46 14.77
N ASP A 15 21.80 -5.01 15.88
CA ASP A 15 20.96 -5.86 16.72
C ASP A 15 19.48 -5.78 16.31
N THR A 16 19.00 -6.82 15.64
CA THR A 16 17.62 -6.90 15.14
C THR A 16 16.55 -6.87 16.24
N LYS A 17 16.92 -7.13 17.50
CA LYS A 17 16.00 -7.04 18.65
C LYS A 17 15.68 -5.60 19.04
N ARG A 18 16.54 -4.66 18.67
CA ARG A 18 16.45 -3.24 19.06
C ARG A 18 15.76 -2.36 18.03
N ILE A 19 15.41 -2.93 16.87
CA ILE A 19 14.73 -2.21 15.80
C ILE A 19 13.21 -2.35 15.94
N ARG A 20 12.47 -1.28 15.67
CA ARG A 20 11.01 -1.31 15.47
C ARG A 20 10.64 -0.49 14.24
N ASN A 21 9.86 -1.06 13.33
CA ASN A 21 9.36 -0.36 12.16
C ASN A 21 7.88 -0.03 12.35
N ILE A 22 7.54 1.25 12.38
CA ILE A 22 6.19 1.72 12.68
C ILE A 22 5.68 2.67 11.59
N CYS A 23 4.39 2.58 11.26
CA CYS A 23 3.71 3.60 10.47
C CYS A 23 2.66 4.34 11.30
N ILE A 24 2.40 5.60 10.98
CA ILE A 24 1.24 6.32 11.52
C ILE A 24 0.12 6.29 10.48
N LEU A 25 -1.05 5.80 10.89
CA LEU A 25 -2.28 5.74 10.10
C LEU A 25 -3.36 6.58 10.77
N ALA A 26 -3.97 7.49 10.02
CA ALA A 26 -5.02 8.35 10.55
C ALA A 26 -5.92 8.87 9.43
N HIS A 27 -7.14 9.27 9.78
CA HIS A 27 -7.93 10.14 8.93
C HIS A 27 -7.26 11.51 8.77
N VAL A 28 -7.67 12.26 7.76
CA VAL A 28 -7.24 13.65 7.56
C VAL A 28 -7.58 14.45 8.82
N ASP A 29 -6.69 15.35 9.23
CA ASP A 29 -6.85 16.22 10.40
C ASP A 29 -7.02 15.56 11.78
N HIS A 30 -6.84 14.24 11.91
CA HIS A 30 -6.81 13.59 13.24
C HIS A 30 -5.54 13.89 14.07
N GLY A 31 -4.64 14.75 13.58
CA GLY A 31 -3.44 15.18 14.29
C GLY A 31 -2.21 14.29 14.10
N LYS A 32 -2.17 13.53 12.99
CA LYS A 32 -1.02 12.71 12.56
C LYS A 32 0.29 13.49 12.53
N THR A 33 0.34 14.57 11.77
CA THR A 33 1.56 15.37 11.58
C THR A 33 1.99 16.03 12.89
N THR A 34 1.04 16.43 13.74
CA THR A 34 1.32 16.98 15.08
C THR A 34 1.95 15.94 16.01
N LEU A 35 1.47 14.70 15.99
CA LEU A 35 2.06 13.59 16.73
C LEU A 35 3.46 13.28 16.20
N ALA A 36 3.61 13.17 14.87
CA ALA A 36 4.89 12.90 14.24
C ALA A 36 5.94 13.96 14.61
N ASP A 37 5.61 15.25 14.52
CA ASP A 37 6.50 16.35 14.94
C ASP A 37 6.90 16.24 16.42
N SER A 38 5.99 15.81 17.28
CA SER A 38 6.28 15.62 18.71
C SER A 38 7.31 14.52 18.94
N LEU A 39 7.25 13.43 18.17
CA LEU A 39 8.22 12.33 18.18
C LEU A 39 9.58 12.76 17.61
N VAL A 40 9.59 13.61 16.57
CA VAL A 40 10.83 14.15 16.01
C VAL A 40 11.51 15.11 17.01
N ALA A 41 10.72 15.89 17.75
CA ALA A 41 11.23 16.84 18.74
C ALA A 41 11.89 16.15 19.95
N SER A 42 11.42 14.98 20.37
CA SER A 42 12.05 14.25 21.49
C SER A 42 13.47 13.81 21.20
N ASN A 43 13.82 13.64 19.93
CA ASN A 43 15.16 13.25 19.51
C ASN A 43 16.10 14.43 19.30
N GLY A 44 15.63 15.66 19.58
CA GLY A 44 16.43 16.87 19.46
C GLY A 44 16.74 17.27 18.01
N ILE A 45 16.06 16.68 17.04
CA ILE A 45 16.12 17.08 15.62
C ILE A 45 15.43 18.44 15.46
N ILE A 46 14.32 18.64 16.18
CA ILE A 46 13.58 19.91 16.23
C ILE A 46 13.46 20.36 17.69
N SER A 47 13.38 21.67 17.91
CA SER A 47 13.05 22.20 19.24
C SER A 47 11.61 21.88 19.63
N HIS A 48 11.37 21.52 20.90
CA HIS A 48 10.01 21.27 21.42
C HIS A 48 9.00 22.42 21.22
N LYS A 49 9.46 23.67 21.08
CA LYS A 49 8.60 24.83 20.82
C LYS A 49 8.06 24.89 19.39
N LEU A 50 8.81 24.32 18.45
CA LEU A 50 8.45 24.27 17.03
C LEU A 50 7.68 22.98 16.67
N ALA A 51 7.66 22.01 17.60
CA ALA A 51 6.89 20.77 17.45
C ALA A 51 5.40 21.08 17.24
N GLY A 52 4.79 20.45 16.23
CA GLY A 52 3.37 20.57 15.89
C GLY A 52 3.02 21.79 15.04
N LYS A 53 3.95 22.72 14.82
CA LYS A 53 3.76 23.89 13.95
C LYS A 53 4.56 23.80 12.65
N LEU A 54 5.76 23.23 12.71
CA LEU A 54 6.69 23.24 11.58
C LEU A 54 6.38 22.16 10.55
N ARG A 55 5.68 21.08 10.92
CA ARG A 55 5.33 19.94 10.05
C ARG A 55 6.56 19.42 9.31
N TYR A 56 7.53 18.92 10.06
CA TYR A 56 8.86 18.65 9.53
C TYR A 56 8.89 17.57 8.44
N LEU A 57 8.04 16.56 8.56
CA LEU A 57 7.95 15.47 7.59
C LEU A 57 7.25 15.86 6.28
N ASP A 58 6.44 16.92 6.32
CA ASP A 58 5.86 17.56 5.13
C ASP A 58 6.96 18.42 4.48
N SER A 59 7.74 17.79 3.62
CA SER A 59 8.91 18.41 2.98
C SER A 59 8.53 19.31 1.80
N ARG A 60 7.38 19.05 1.17
CA ARG A 60 6.98 19.74 -0.05
C ARG A 60 6.20 21.03 0.27
N PRO A 61 6.32 22.08 -0.55
CA PRO A 61 5.62 23.34 -0.29
C PRO A 61 4.10 23.23 -0.46
N ASP A 62 3.63 22.43 -1.42
CA ASP A 62 2.20 22.11 -1.65
C ASP A 62 1.56 21.42 -0.42
N GLU A 63 2.27 20.49 0.22
CA GLU A 63 1.84 19.83 1.46
C GLU A 63 1.63 20.85 2.60
N GLN A 64 2.57 21.78 2.76
CA GLN A 64 2.52 22.80 3.81
C GLN A 64 1.39 23.80 3.58
N ILE A 65 1.15 24.20 2.33
CA ILE A 65 0.08 25.15 1.95
C ILE A 65 -1.30 24.51 2.14
N ARG A 66 -1.50 23.29 1.61
CA ARG A 66 -2.78 22.57 1.70
C ARG A 66 -3.05 22.02 3.09
N GLY A 67 -2.00 21.86 3.89
CA GLY A 67 -2.08 21.33 5.23
C GLY A 67 -2.36 19.82 5.29
N ILE A 68 -2.12 19.09 4.20
CA ILE A 68 -2.28 17.63 4.13
C ILE A 68 -0.97 16.96 3.71
N THR A 69 -0.67 15.83 4.32
CA THR A 69 0.48 14.99 3.93
C THR A 69 0.12 14.26 2.64
N MET A 70 0.95 14.39 1.62
CA MET A 70 0.75 13.77 0.30
C MET A 70 1.77 12.69 -0.02
N LYS A 71 2.99 12.83 0.51
CA LYS A 71 4.12 11.93 0.31
C LYS A 71 4.46 11.24 1.64
N SER A 72 4.60 9.93 1.60
CA SER A 72 5.09 9.17 2.76
C SER A 72 6.60 9.36 2.93
N SER A 73 6.97 9.83 4.12
CA SER A 73 8.34 10.18 4.54
C SER A 73 8.77 9.30 5.70
N SER A 74 10.05 8.88 5.72
CA SER A 74 10.58 8.05 6.79
C SER A 74 11.65 8.79 7.60
N ILE A 75 11.63 8.60 8.91
CA ILE A 75 12.63 9.11 9.83
C ILE A 75 13.04 8.03 10.82
N THR A 76 14.34 7.88 11.03
CA THR A 76 14.85 7.00 12.08
C THR A 76 14.96 7.75 13.40
N LEU A 77 14.28 7.24 14.43
CA LEU A 77 14.23 7.77 15.77
C LEU A 77 15.06 6.89 16.71
N TYR A 78 15.79 7.51 17.65
CA TYR A 78 16.45 6.79 18.73
C TYR A 78 15.67 6.97 20.03
N HIS A 79 15.54 5.88 20.78
CA HIS A 79 14.87 5.91 22.08
C HIS A 79 15.58 5.01 23.08
N MET A 80 15.62 5.42 24.34
CA MET A 80 16.17 4.60 25.43
C MET A 80 15.02 4.10 26.30
N TYR A 81 14.80 2.79 26.28
CA TYR A 81 13.75 2.12 27.05
C TYR A 81 14.39 1.11 28.02
N ASN A 82 14.06 1.17 29.32
CA ASN A 82 14.62 0.28 30.36
C ASN A 82 16.15 0.10 30.28
N GLU A 83 16.90 1.20 30.14
CA GLU A 83 18.38 1.21 30.00
C GLU A 83 18.91 0.53 28.72
N THR A 84 18.04 0.17 27.79
CA THR A 84 18.38 -0.41 26.49
C THR A 84 18.07 0.54 25.35
N ASP A 85 19.04 0.66 24.45
CA ASP A 85 18.95 1.53 23.28
C ASP A 85 18.10 0.87 22.19
N HIS A 86 17.14 1.60 21.64
CA HIS A 86 16.26 1.16 20.56
C HIS A 86 16.30 2.14 19.39
N VAL A 87 16.13 1.61 18.19
CA VAL A 87 15.99 2.35 16.94
C VAL A 87 14.59 2.12 16.39
N ILE A 88 13.85 3.20 16.21
CA ILE A 88 12.46 3.17 15.75
C ILE A 88 12.41 3.85 14.39
N ASN A 89 12.18 3.08 13.33
CA ASN A 89 11.96 3.64 12.00
C ASN A 89 10.48 4.03 11.90
N LEU A 90 10.24 5.35 11.89
CA LEU A 90 8.91 5.93 11.76
C LEU A 90 8.65 6.25 10.29
N ILE A 91 7.53 5.77 9.76
CA ILE A 91 7.01 6.15 8.44
C ILE A 91 5.73 6.94 8.63
N ASP A 92 5.73 8.21 8.22
CA ASP A 92 4.53 9.02 8.18
C ASP A 92 3.80 8.76 6.85
N SER A 93 2.53 8.38 6.92
CA SER A 93 1.74 7.99 5.75
C SER A 93 0.58 8.95 5.51
N PRO A 94 0.21 9.26 4.26
CA PRO A 94 -0.83 10.25 3.99
C PRO A 94 -2.20 9.79 4.50
N GLY A 95 -3.02 10.72 5.00
CA GLY A 95 -4.36 10.41 5.52
C GLY A 95 -5.49 10.55 4.48
N HIS A 96 -5.18 11.13 3.32
CA HIS A 96 -6.15 11.41 2.26
C HIS A 96 -6.39 10.18 1.38
N VAL A 97 -7.63 9.99 0.93
CA VAL A 97 -8.09 8.78 0.21
C VAL A 97 -7.37 8.61 -1.13
N ASP A 98 -7.15 9.72 -1.84
CA ASP A 98 -6.46 9.73 -3.13
C ASP A 98 -5.02 9.20 -3.08
N PHE A 99 -4.39 9.18 -1.90
CA PHE A 99 -3.04 8.68 -1.66
C PHE A 99 -3.03 7.32 -0.93
N SER A 100 -4.13 6.57 -1.00
CA SER A 100 -4.24 5.23 -0.42
C SER A 100 -3.17 4.24 -0.92
N SER A 101 -2.67 4.43 -2.15
CA SER A 101 -1.54 3.66 -2.70
C SER A 101 -0.26 3.87 -1.90
N GLU A 102 0.01 5.11 -1.51
CA GLU A 102 1.15 5.44 -0.68
C GLU A 102 1.04 4.82 0.72
N VAL A 103 -0.15 4.87 1.32
CA VAL A 103 -0.41 4.20 2.61
C VAL A 103 -0.11 2.72 2.51
N SER A 104 -0.59 2.06 1.46
CA SER A 104 -0.37 0.65 1.21
C SER A 104 1.12 0.30 1.07
N THR A 105 1.88 1.12 0.35
CA THR A 105 3.34 0.95 0.18
C THR A 105 4.11 1.14 1.50
N ALA A 106 3.67 2.05 2.37
CA ALA A 106 4.28 2.33 3.66
C ALA A 106 4.03 1.21 4.67
N VAL A 107 2.78 0.76 4.79
CA VAL A 107 2.35 -0.29 5.74
C VAL A 107 3.13 -1.60 5.53
N ARG A 108 3.40 -1.96 4.28
CA ARG A 108 4.11 -3.21 3.93
C ARG A 108 5.55 -3.27 4.46
N LEU A 109 6.19 -2.12 4.64
CA LEU A 109 7.53 -2.00 5.21
C LEU A 109 7.51 -2.02 6.75
N CYS A 110 6.36 -1.88 7.39
CA CYS A 110 6.23 -1.78 8.84
C CYS A 110 5.87 -3.12 9.53
N ASP A 111 6.06 -3.13 10.85
CA ASP A 111 5.72 -4.26 11.73
C ASP A 111 4.57 -3.91 12.68
N GLY A 112 4.43 -2.63 13.04
CA GLY A 112 3.27 -2.13 13.76
C GLY A 112 2.74 -0.82 13.18
N ALA A 113 1.54 -0.45 13.61
CA ALA A 113 0.84 0.75 13.16
C ALA A 113 0.30 1.54 14.35
N LEU A 114 0.46 2.86 14.33
CA LEU A 114 -0.19 3.78 15.25
C LEU A 114 -1.47 4.29 14.58
N ILE A 115 -2.63 3.90 15.10
CA ILE A 115 -3.94 4.27 14.54
C ILE A 115 -4.48 5.45 15.34
N ILE A 116 -4.53 6.63 14.73
CA ILE A 116 -4.95 7.86 15.40
C ILE A 116 -6.42 8.15 15.14
N VAL A 117 -7.18 8.32 16.22
CA VAL A 117 -8.61 8.62 16.20
C VAL A 117 -8.87 9.89 17.00
N ASP A 118 -9.53 10.88 16.39
CA ASP A 118 -10.03 12.06 17.11
C ASP A 118 -11.22 11.64 17.99
N VAL A 119 -11.16 11.95 19.28
CA VAL A 119 -12.21 11.60 20.23
C VAL A 119 -13.51 12.41 20.02
N VAL A 120 -13.40 13.60 19.41
CA VAL A 120 -14.57 14.43 19.06
C VAL A 120 -15.30 13.82 17.87
N GLU A 121 -14.59 13.57 16.77
CA GLU A 121 -15.18 13.06 15.51
C GLU A 121 -15.53 11.57 15.61
N GLY A 122 -14.71 10.79 16.34
CA GLY A 122 -14.88 9.35 16.47
C GLY A 122 -14.30 8.61 15.27
N VAL A 123 -14.93 7.49 14.90
CA VAL A 123 -14.40 6.62 13.84
C VAL A 123 -14.91 7.03 12.45
N CYS A 124 -13.98 7.44 11.59
CA CYS A 124 -14.24 7.85 10.21
C CYS A 124 -14.00 6.70 9.19
N PRO A 125 -14.48 6.81 7.93
CA PRO A 125 -14.29 5.78 6.89
C PRO A 125 -12.81 5.43 6.60
N GLN A 126 -11.92 6.42 6.66
CA GLN A 126 -10.49 6.23 6.46
C GLN A 126 -9.85 5.49 7.64
N THR A 127 -10.36 5.67 8.86
CA THR A 127 -9.95 4.89 10.02
C THR A 127 -10.32 3.41 9.84
N ARG A 128 -11.54 3.13 9.33
CA ARG A 128 -11.95 1.75 8.98
C ARG A 128 -11.04 1.16 7.90
N SER A 129 -10.70 1.94 6.89
CA SER A 129 -9.78 1.51 5.82
C SER A 129 -8.37 1.24 6.35
N ALA A 130 -7.86 2.11 7.23
CA ALA A 130 -6.57 1.94 7.90
C ALA A 130 -6.51 0.68 8.78
N LEU A 131 -7.56 0.43 9.57
CA LEU A 131 -7.69 -0.80 10.37
C LEU A 131 -7.71 -2.05 9.48
N SER A 132 -8.48 -2.01 8.39
CA SER A 132 -8.55 -3.11 7.42
C SER A 132 -7.18 -3.40 6.80
N ILE A 133 -6.46 -2.37 6.34
CA ILE A 133 -5.11 -2.51 5.77
C ILE A 133 -4.13 -3.07 6.81
N ALA A 134 -4.13 -2.54 8.04
CA ALA A 134 -3.25 -2.99 9.11
C ALA A 134 -3.51 -4.47 9.46
N TYR A 135 -4.77 -4.89 9.47
CA TYR A 135 -5.17 -6.27 9.74
C TYR A 135 -4.77 -7.23 8.59
N ILE A 136 -5.06 -6.86 7.34
CA ILE A 136 -4.70 -7.66 6.15
C ILE A 136 -3.20 -7.88 6.04
N GLU A 137 -2.39 -6.87 6.38
CA GLU A 137 -0.92 -6.97 6.39
C GLU A 137 -0.35 -7.61 7.67
N GLY A 138 -1.21 -7.94 8.65
CA GLY A 138 -0.81 -8.56 9.91
C GLY A 138 0.10 -7.67 10.75
N LEU A 139 -0.12 -6.35 10.74
CA LEU A 139 0.55 -5.42 11.65
C LEU A 139 -0.04 -5.52 13.05
N LYS A 140 0.75 -5.21 14.07
CA LYS A 140 0.23 -4.99 15.43
C LYS A 140 -0.20 -3.52 15.57
N PRO A 141 -1.52 -3.23 15.65
CA PRO A 141 -1.99 -1.86 15.80
C PRO A 141 -1.96 -1.40 17.26
N ILE A 142 -1.61 -0.14 17.48
CA ILE A 142 -1.77 0.60 18.74
C ILE A 142 -2.78 1.71 18.49
N LEU A 143 -3.81 1.80 19.32
CA LEU A 143 -4.83 2.84 19.20
C LEU A 143 -4.39 4.10 19.94
N VAL A 144 -4.37 5.23 19.25
CA VAL A 144 -4.07 6.55 19.81
C VAL A 144 -5.33 7.40 19.76
N LEU A 145 -5.94 7.63 20.92
CA LEU A 145 -7.05 8.54 21.09
C LEU A 145 -6.51 9.96 21.25
N ASN A 146 -6.73 10.81 20.25
CA ASN A 146 -6.16 12.16 20.17
C ASN A 146 -7.22 13.25 20.32
N LYS A 147 -6.76 14.48 20.54
CA LYS A 147 -7.56 15.70 20.72
C LYS A 147 -8.49 15.68 21.94
N ILE A 148 -8.06 15.03 23.03
CA ILE A 148 -8.81 15.01 24.29
C ILE A 148 -8.99 16.44 24.85
N ASP A 149 -8.06 17.35 24.55
CA ASP A 149 -8.16 18.77 24.89
C ASP A 149 -9.45 19.43 24.38
N ARG A 150 -9.95 19.03 23.19
CA ARG A 150 -11.19 19.57 22.62
C ARG A 150 -12.42 19.20 23.44
N LEU A 151 -12.43 18.05 24.11
CA LEU A 151 -13.51 17.68 25.04
C LEU A 151 -13.61 18.67 26.20
N ILE A 152 -12.46 19.21 26.64
CA ILE A 152 -12.35 20.13 27.76
C ILE A 152 -12.64 21.57 27.30
N THR A 153 -12.01 22.02 26.22
CA THR A 153 -12.06 23.44 25.81
C THR A 153 -13.22 23.78 24.89
N GLU A 154 -13.56 22.90 23.95
CA GLU A 154 -14.60 23.15 22.94
C GLU A 154 -15.95 22.62 23.43
N MET A 155 -16.03 21.32 23.71
CA MET A 155 -17.28 20.68 24.13
C MET A 155 -17.63 20.96 25.61
N LYS A 156 -16.65 21.35 26.42
CA LYS A 156 -16.80 21.65 27.87
C LYS A 156 -17.50 20.54 28.64
N LEU A 157 -17.19 19.29 28.31
CA LEU A 157 -17.74 18.12 28.98
C LEU A 157 -17.22 17.99 30.41
N THR A 158 -18.00 17.37 31.28
CA THR A 158 -17.50 16.95 32.59
C THR A 158 -16.53 15.77 32.43
N SER A 159 -15.66 15.54 33.41
CA SER A 159 -14.71 14.42 33.39
C SER A 159 -15.41 13.05 33.30
N LEU A 160 -16.65 12.93 33.80
CA LEU A 160 -17.45 11.71 33.69
C LEU A 160 -18.01 11.53 32.28
N ASP A 161 -18.56 12.58 31.68
CA ASP A 161 -19.11 12.53 30.32
C ASP A 161 -18.01 12.26 29.29
N ALA A 162 -16.82 12.82 29.51
CA ALA A 162 -15.66 12.55 28.68
C ALA A 162 -15.21 11.09 28.75
N TYR A 163 -15.28 10.45 29.92
CA TYR A 163 -15.01 9.02 30.05
C TYR A 163 -16.02 8.16 29.28
N ILE A 164 -17.30 8.51 29.33
CA ILE A 164 -18.35 7.85 28.55
C ILE A 164 -18.06 8.00 27.05
N ARG A 165 -17.71 9.20 26.59
CA ARG A 165 -17.33 9.45 25.19
C ARG A 165 -16.12 8.62 24.76
N LEU A 166 -15.06 8.58 25.57
CA LEU A 166 -13.86 7.77 25.29
C LEU A 166 -14.20 6.28 25.18
N THR A 167 -15.12 5.79 26.02
CA THR A 167 -15.58 4.39 26.00
C THR A 167 -16.36 4.09 24.73
N GLN A 168 -17.27 4.98 24.32
CA GLN A 168 -18.02 4.85 23.07
C GLN A 168 -17.10 4.79 21.84
N VAL A 169 -16.06 5.64 21.79
CA VAL A 169 -15.10 5.62 20.68
C VAL A 169 -14.31 4.31 20.66
N LEU A 170 -13.89 3.80 21.82
CA LEU A 170 -13.23 2.49 21.94
C LEU A 170 -14.13 1.35 21.43
N GLU A 171 -15.40 1.34 21.83
CA GLU A 171 -16.40 0.35 21.40
C GLU A 171 -16.60 0.38 19.88
N GLN A 172 -16.67 1.57 19.27
CA GLN A 172 -16.77 1.73 17.82
C GLN A 172 -15.57 1.13 17.07
N VAL A 173 -14.34 1.37 17.56
CA VAL A 173 -13.12 0.80 16.96
C VAL A 173 -13.11 -0.72 17.11
N ASN A 174 -13.50 -1.24 18.28
CA ASN A 174 -13.56 -2.67 18.53
C ASN A 174 -14.65 -3.36 17.70
N ALA A 175 -15.78 -2.70 17.44
CA ALA A 175 -16.82 -3.24 16.56
C ALA A 175 -16.30 -3.47 15.13
N ILE A 176 -15.53 -2.53 14.58
CA ILE A 176 -14.90 -2.67 13.26
C ILE A 176 -13.85 -3.78 13.26
N THR A 177 -13.05 -3.86 14.33
CA THR A 177 -12.02 -4.91 14.46
C THR A 177 -12.67 -6.29 14.56
N GLY A 178 -13.78 -6.41 15.28
CA GLY A 178 -14.59 -7.63 15.36
C GLY A 178 -15.23 -8.00 14.03
N GLU A 179 -15.71 -7.04 13.23
CA GLU A 179 -16.22 -7.27 11.87
C GLU A 179 -15.14 -7.87 10.96
N LEU A 180 -13.93 -7.28 10.97
CA LEU A 180 -12.79 -7.77 10.19
C LEU A 180 -12.37 -9.17 10.63
N PHE A 181 -12.33 -9.44 11.93
CA PHE A 181 -11.96 -10.73 12.47
C PHE A 181 -12.97 -11.83 12.14
N ALA A 182 -14.27 -11.55 12.33
CA ALA A 182 -15.33 -12.45 11.94
C ALA A 182 -15.25 -12.77 10.45
N SER A 183 -14.95 -11.79 9.60
CA SER A 183 -14.77 -12.02 8.17
C SER A 183 -13.59 -12.95 7.85
N ASP A 184 -12.43 -12.80 8.52
CA ASP A 184 -11.28 -13.69 8.30
C ASP A 184 -11.51 -15.09 8.87
N ILE A 185 -12.17 -15.24 10.02
CA ILE A 185 -12.57 -16.57 10.53
C ILE A 185 -13.50 -17.25 9.53
N MET A 186 -14.54 -16.57 9.04
CA MET A 186 -15.45 -17.14 8.05
C MET A 186 -14.68 -17.58 6.80
N GLU A 187 -13.74 -16.76 6.32
CA GLU A 187 -12.85 -17.15 5.22
C GLU A 187 -11.93 -18.33 5.56
N ARG A 188 -11.39 -18.39 6.79
CA ARG A 188 -10.54 -19.50 7.27
C ARG A 188 -11.33 -20.79 7.40
N GLU A 189 -12.56 -20.74 7.89
CA GLU A 189 -13.44 -21.90 7.92
C GLU A 189 -13.74 -22.40 6.51
N ASP A 190 -13.98 -21.51 5.55
CA ASP A 190 -14.10 -21.90 4.14
C ASP A 190 -12.79 -22.55 3.64
N ARG A 191 -11.62 -22.14 4.17
CA ARG A 191 -10.30 -22.78 3.92
C ARG A 191 -10.09 -24.11 4.68
N GLU A 192 -10.74 -24.35 5.81
CA GLU A 192 -10.57 -25.55 6.64
C GLU A 192 -11.61 -26.64 6.37
N LYS A 193 -12.88 -26.28 6.18
CA LYS A 193 -13.95 -27.17 5.67
C LYS A 193 -13.59 -27.74 4.29
N THR A 194 -12.73 -27.05 3.54
CA THR A 194 -12.13 -27.55 2.30
C THR A 194 -11.01 -28.59 2.50
N VAL A 195 -10.51 -28.86 3.72
CA VAL A 195 -9.50 -29.89 4.00
C VAL A 195 -10.12 -31.15 4.62
N THR A 196 -11.11 -31.00 5.51
CA THR A 196 -11.71 -32.09 6.31
C THR A 196 -12.91 -32.80 5.67
N SER A 197 -13.35 -32.39 4.47
CA SER A 197 -14.40 -33.06 3.68
C SER A 197 -13.91 -34.38 3.03
N ARG A 198 -13.42 -35.31 3.86
CA ARG A 198 -13.20 -36.73 3.54
C ARG A 198 -13.97 -37.69 4.46
N SER A 199 -14.81 -37.19 5.37
CA SER A 199 -15.71 -38.03 6.17
C SER A 199 -17.17 -37.59 5.99
N ASP A 200 -17.94 -38.46 5.35
CA ASP A 200 -19.39 -38.37 5.19
C ASP A 200 -20.10 -38.21 6.54
N LYS A 201 -20.86 -37.12 6.67
CA LYS A 201 -22.19 -37.04 7.27
C LYS A 201 -22.71 -35.61 7.16
N VAL A 202 -23.59 -35.41 6.20
CA VAL A 202 -24.50 -34.26 6.15
C VAL A 202 -25.54 -34.48 7.25
N ASN A 203 -25.59 -33.56 8.22
CA ASN A 203 -26.82 -33.02 8.81
C ASN A 203 -26.48 -32.04 9.95
N GLU A 204 -27.14 -30.88 9.88
CA GLU A 204 -27.34 -29.87 10.95
C GLU A 204 -26.12 -29.55 11.83
N ARG A 205 -25.39 -28.47 11.48
CA ARG A 205 -24.53 -27.77 12.44
C ARG A 205 -25.04 -26.35 12.63
N ASP A 206 -25.54 -26.15 13.84
CA ASP A 206 -26.26 -24.99 14.35
C ASP A 206 -25.34 -23.78 14.56
N LEU A 207 -25.97 -22.60 14.66
CA LEU A 207 -25.41 -21.35 15.21
C LEU A 207 -24.59 -21.54 16.51
N ALA A 208 -24.80 -22.64 17.24
CA ALA A 208 -24.11 -23.00 18.47
C ALA A 208 -22.64 -23.43 18.28
N ASP A 209 -22.28 -24.03 17.13
CA ASP A 209 -20.88 -24.41 16.85
C ASP A 209 -20.00 -23.14 16.67
N TRP A 210 -20.55 -22.09 16.05
CA TRP A 210 -19.88 -20.79 15.88
C TRP A 210 -19.55 -20.12 17.21
N GLN A 211 -20.46 -20.16 18.18
CA GLN A 211 -20.21 -19.61 19.52
C GLN A 211 -19.13 -20.42 20.26
N SER A 212 -19.13 -21.75 20.14
CA SER A 212 -18.15 -22.59 20.84
C SER A 212 -16.72 -22.45 20.31
N MET A 213 -16.50 -22.20 19.02
CA MET A 213 -15.14 -22.00 18.46
C MET A 213 -14.63 -20.56 18.55
N LEU A 214 -15.51 -19.55 18.51
CA LEU A 214 -15.14 -18.17 18.87
C LEU A 214 -14.64 -18.07 20.32
N GLU A 215 -15.01 -19.03 21.18
CA GLU A 215 -14.51 -19.15 22.55
C GLU A 215 -13.16 -19.92 22.66
N GLU A 216 -12.74 -20.66 21.62
CA GLU A 216 -11.48 -21.45 21.60
C GLU A 216 -10.27 -20.69 21.01
N VAL A 217 -10.49 -19.67 20.17
CA VAL A 217 -9.41 -18.82 19.65
C VAL A 217 -9.10 -17.71 20.66
N ASP A 218 -7.83 -17.60 21.07
CA ASP A 218 -7.39 -16.55 22.00
C ASP A 218 -7.35 -15.17 21.31
N ASP A 219 -8.52 -14.54 21.21
CA ASP A 219 -8.74 -13.25 20.57
C ASP A 219 -8.32 -12.06 21.45
N SER A 220 -7.84 -12.35 22.66
CA SER A 220 -7.50 -11.35 23.66
C SER A 220 -6.54 -10.30 23.10
N ASN A 221 -5.62 -10.69 22.22
CA ASN A 221 -4.58 -9.82 21.67
C ASN A 221 -5.03 -8.93 20.50
N LEU A 222 -6.26 -9.11 20.00
CA LEU A 222 -6.77 -8.38 18.84
C LEU A 222 -7.51 -7.10 19.25
N TYR A 223 -8.31 -7.17 20.32
CA TYR A 223 -9.15 -6.05 20.74
C TYR A 223 -8.34 -4.94 21.42
N PHE A 224 -8.76 -3.69 21.19
CA PHE A 224 -8.18 -2.53 21.85
C PHE A 224 -8.74 -2.43 23.27
N SER A 225 -7.86 -2.58 24.25
CA SER A 225 -8.21 -2.56 25.67
C SER A 225 -7.15 -1.78 26.44
N PRO A 226 -7.49 -0.65 27.07
CA PRO A 226 -6.53 0.14 27.83
C PRO A 226 -5.81 -0.64 28.94
N GLU A 227 -6.41 -1.72 29.45
CA GLU A 227 -5.81 -2.64 30.42
C GLU A 227 -4.58 -3.39 29.90
N GLN A 228 -4.56 -3.71 28.60
CA GLN A 228 -3.44 -4.38 27.93
C GLN A 228 -2.30 -3.41 27.64
N GLY A 229 -2.60 -2.11 27.56
CA GLY A 229 -1.64 -1.07 27.23
C GLY A 229 -1.52 -0.79 25.73
N ASN A 230 -2.41 -1.34 24.90
CA ASN A 230 -2.47 -1.06 23.46
C ASN A 230 -3.28 0.21 23.10
N VAL A 231 -3.72 0.98 24.11
CA VAL A 231 -4.46 2.24 23.94
C VAL A 231 -3.70 3.38 24.60
N LEU A 232 -3.47 4.45 23.84
CA LEU A 232 -2.82 5.68 24.27
C LEU A 232 -3.81 6.85 24.27
N PHE A 233 -3.86 7.61 25.35
CA PHE A 233 -4.67 8.82 25.47
C PHE A 233 -3.78 10.04 25.26
N THR A 234 -4.12 10.91 24.30
CA THR A 234 -3.22 11.98 23.85
C THR A 234 -3.92 13.30 23.58
N SER A 235 -3.15 14.38 23.76
CA SER A 235 -3.36 15.66 23.13
C SER A 235 -2.05 16.08 22.46
N ALA A 236 -1.95 15.81 21.16
CA ALA A 236 -0.73 16.13 20.39
C ALA A 236 -0.45 17.64 20.33
N ILE A 237 -1.49 18.48 20.35
CA ILE A 237 -1.35 19.95 20.30
C ILE A 237 -0.72 20.50 21.57
N ASP A 238 -1.16 20.01 22.73
CA ASP A 238 -0.65 20.45 24.02
C ASP A 238 0.59 19.64 24.48
N GLY A 239 0.98 18.62 23.71
CA GLY A 239 2.23 17.88 23.87
C GLY A 239 2.24 16.86 25.00
N TRP A 240 1.07 16.39 25.45
CA TRP A 240 0.97 15.31 26.43
C TRP A 240 0.26 14.08 25.90
N GLY A 241 0.64 12.95 26.45
CA GLY A 241 -0.06 11.68 26.31
C GLY A 241 0.21 10.82 27.52
N PHE A 242 -0.59 9.79 27.74
CA PHE A 242 -0.37 8.83 28.81
C PHE A 242 -0.96 7.48 28.47
N SER A 243 -0.30 6.45 28.99
CA SER A 243 -0.85 5.10 29.10
C SER A 243 -1.36 4.84 30.52
N ILE A 244 -2.19 3.80 30.69
CA ILE A 244 -2.64 3.38 32.03
C ILE A 244 -1.47 2.86 32.88
N LYS A 245 -0.45 2.27 32.25
CA LYS A 245 0.73 1.69 32.92
C LYS A 245 1.50 2.76 33.72
N GLU A 246 1.70 3.95 33.16
CA GLU A 246 2.38 5.05 33.89
C GLU A 246 1.65 5.46 35.16
N PHE A 247 0.33 5.64 35.07
CA PHE A 247 -0.49 5.98 36.24
C PHE A 247 -0.52 4.83 37.25
N ALA A 248 -0.55 3.59 36.79
CA ALA A 248 -0.42 2.42 37.67
C ALA A 248 0.91 2.47 38.45
N LYS A 249 2.03 2.83 37.81
CA LYS A 249 3.34 3.01 38.47
C LYS A 249 3.34 4.16 39.48
N ILE A 250 2.76 5.31 39.11
CA ILE A 250 2.65 6.48 40.01
C ILE A 250 1.79 6.16 41.24
N TYR A 251 0.64 5.50 41.04
CA TYR A 251 -0.29 5.19 42.11
C TYR A 251 0.06 3.95 42.91
N SER A 252 0.83 3.01 42.35
CA SER A 252 1.36 1.87 43.09
C SER A 252 2.19 2.34 44.29
N ASN A 253 3.07 3.31 44.06
CA ASN A 253 3.89 3.92 45.12
C ASN A 253 3.06 4.69 46.16
N LYS A 254 1.94 5.32 45.75
CA LYS A 254 1.11 6.16 46.64
C LYS A 254 0.07 5.36 47.44
N LEU A 255 -0.55 4.36 46.82
CA LEU A 255 -1.68 3.60 47.37
C LEU A 255 -1.25 2.23 47.93
N GLY A 256 -0.08 1.72 47.55
CA GLY A 256 0.45 0.43 48.01
C GLY A 256 -0.16 -0.80 47.33
N PHE A 257 -0.85 -0.63 46.20
CA PHE A 257 -1.33 -1.74 45.36
C PHE A 257 -0.28 -2.17 44.34
N SER A 258 -0.33 -3.42 43.90
CA SER A 258 0.53 -3.89 42.81
C SER A 258 0.13 -3.25 41.48
N GLU A 259 1.13 -2.96 40.65
CA GLU A 259 0.96 -2.35 39.32
C GLU A 259 -0.01 -3.16 38.45
N ARG A 260 0.14 -4.49 38.42
CA ARG A 260 -0.73 -5.39 37.64
C ARG A 260 -2.22 -5.29 38.03
N VAL A 261 -2.51 -5.13 39.32
CA VAL A 261 -3.90 -4.98 39.80
C VAL A 261 -4.44 -3.62 39.40
N LEU A 262 -3.62 -2.57 39.49
CA LEU A 262 -4.00 -1.23 39.06
C LEU A 262 -4.25 -1.16 37.55
N CYS A 263 -3.41 -1.76 36.71
CA CYS A 263 -3.63 -1.78 35.26
C CYS A 263 -5.00 -2.38 34.89
N LYS A 264 -5.41 -3.46 35.57
CA LYS A 264 -6.72 -4.11 35.36
C LYS A 264 -7.91 -3.40 35.99
N THR A 265 -7.69 -2.45 36.90
CA THR A 265 -8.78 -1.83 37.68
C THR A 265 -8.91 -0.32 37.47
N LEU A 266 -7.91 0.31 36.85
CA LEU A 266 -7.95 1.72 36.52
C LEU A 266 -8.95 2.01 35.41
N TRP A 267 -9.08 1.12 34.42
CA TRP A 267 -10.10 1.19 33.39
C TRP A 267 -11.32 0.32 33.75
N GLY A 268 -12.51 0.73 33.32
CA GLY A 268 -13.75 0.00 33.58
C GLY A 268 -14.53 0.47 34.82
N ASP A 269 -15.57 -0.28 35.17
CA ASP A 269 -16.52 0.08 36.24
C ASP A 269 -16.04 -0.31 37.64
N PHE A 270 -14.89 0.23 38.03
CA PHE A 270 -14.33 0.10 39.37
C PHE A 270 -14.37 1.42 40.12
N TYR A 271 -14.58 1.38 41.43
CA TYR A 271 -14.43 2.54 42.33
C TYR A 271 -13.58 2.20 43.55
N LEU A 272 -12.89 3.21 44.09
CA LEU A 272 -12.18 3.09 45.35
C LEU A 272 -13.12 3.40 46.52
N ASN A 273 -13.28 2.47 47.45
CA ASN A 273 -14.03 2.73 48.68
C ASN A 273 -13.12 3.39 49.72
N ASN A 274 -13.27 4.70 49.95
CA ASN A 274 -12.46 5.45 50.91
C ASN A 274 -12.51 4.90 52.34
N LYS A 275 -13.57 4.18 52.73
CA LYS A 275 -13.68 3.58 54.07
C LYS A 275 -12.82 2.32 54.23
N THR A 276 -12.79 1.46 53.21
CA THR A 276 -12.09 0.17 53.28
C THR A 276 -10.77 0.17 52.54
N LYS A 277 -10.43 1.25 51.82
CA LYS A 277 -9.29 1.33 50.89
C LYS A 277 -9.18 0.08 50.01
N ARG A 278 -10.33 -0.41 49.52
CA ARG A 278 -10.40 -1.53 48.58
C ARG A 278 -11.07 -1.09 47.30
N ILE A 279 -10.61 -1.66 46.20
CA ILE A 279 -11.19 -1.49 44.87
C ILE A 279 -12.39 -2.43 44.76
N MET A 280 -13.54 -1.90 44.35
CA MET A 280 -14.79 -2.65 44.21
C MET A 280 -15.40 -2.40 42.82
N LYS A 281 -16.10 -3.39 42.26
CA LYS A 281 -16.91 -3.25 41.04
C LYS A 281 -18.26 -2.59 41.32
N GLY A 282 -18.90 -2.02 40.30
CA GLY A 282 -20.23 -1.43 40.38
C GLY A 282 -20.19 0.04 40.81
N ALA A 283 -19.42 0.87 40.10
CA ALA A 283 -19.36 2.30 40.38
C ALA A 283 -20.64 2.99 39.88
N GLN A 284 -21.07 2.68 38.65
CA GLN A 284 -22.28 3.21 38.04
C GLN A 284 -23.54 2.86 38.84
N GLU A 285 -23.71 1.60 39.25
CA GLU A 285 -24.85 1.15 40.06
C GLU A 285 -24.98 1.91 41.39
N LYS A 286 -23.85 2.34 41.95
CA LYS A 286 -23.77 3.06 43.23
C LYS A 286 -23.65 4.57 43.07
N ALA A 287 -23.86 5.10 41.86
CA ALA A 287 -23.70 6.51 41.49
C ALA A 287 -22.34 7.09 41.92
N LYS A 288 -21.28 6.28 41.85
CA LYS A 288 -19.90 6.69 42.12
C LYS A 288 -19.13 6.87 40.84
N LYS A 289 -18.22 7.84 40.82
CA LYS A 289 -17.29 8.02 39.71
C LYS A 289 -16.34 6.81 39.59
N PRO A 290 -16.03 6.34 38.36
CA PRO A 290 -15.01 5.32 38.13
C PRO A 290 -13.60 5.75 38.58
N LEU A 291 -12.69 4.79 38.84
CA LEU A 291 -11.30 5.06 39.23
C LEU A 291 -10.58 5.95 38.20
N PHE A 292 -10.75 5.67 36.92
CA PHE A 292 -10.16 6.45 35.83
C PHE A 292 -10.50 7.94 35.95
N VAL A 293 -11.78 8.25 36.19
CA VAL A 293 -12.27 9.62 36.31
C VAL A 293 -11.69 10.28 37.56
N GLN A 294 -11.76 9.59 38.71
CA GLN A 294 -11.34 10.15 40.00
C GLN A 294 -9.84 10.43 40.08
N LEU A 295 -9.01 9.54 39.53
CA LEU A 295 -7.56 9.61 39.69
C LEU A 295 -6.87 10.29 38.50
N ILE A 296 -7.38 10.13 37.28
CA ILE A 296 -6.69 10.61 36.07
C ILE A 296 -7.39 11.84 35.52
N LEU A 297 -8.65 11.70 35.05
CA LEU A 297 -9.32 12.79 34.33
C LEU A 297 -9.60 14.01 35.21
N ASP A 298 -10.03 13.84 36.46
CA ASP A 298 -10.31 14.96 37.38
C ASP A 298 -9.04 15.85 37.58
N ASN A 299 -7.84 15.25 37.59
CA ASN A 299 -6.58 16.01 37.70
C ASN A 299 -6.24 16.79 36.44
N ILE A 300 -6.47 16.19 35.26
CA ILE A 300 -6.26 16.84 33.97
C ILE A 300 -7.25 18.00 33.79
N TRP A 301 -8.54 17.77 34.05
CA TRP A 301 -9.59 18.81 33.97
C TRP A 301 -9.30 19.97 34.91
N LEU A 302 -8.86 19.70 36.14
CA LEU A 302 -8.50 20.73 37.10
C LEU A 302 -7.29 21.56 36.62
N LEU A 303 -6.32 20.95 35.95
CA LEU A 303 -5.18 21.68 35.39
C LEU A 303 -5.62 22.60 34.24
N TYR A 304 -6.45 22.11 33.33
CA TYR A 304 -7.01 22.94 32.24
C TYR A 304 -7.89 24.07 32.78
N GLU A 305 -8.74 23.80 33.77
CA GLU A 305 -9.60 24.82 34.39
C GLU A 305 -8.76 25.91 35.08
N THR A 306 -7.68 25.53 35.76
CA THR A 306 -6.82 26.50 36.46
C THR A 306 -5.96 27.33 35.52
N VAL A 307 -5.36 26.72 34.49
CA VAL A 307 -4.42 27.38 33.57
C VAL A 307 -5.14 28.13 32.46
N VAL A 308 -6.08 27.47 31.76
CA VAL A 308 -6.70 28.02 30.54
C VAL A 308 -7.91 28.88 30.89
N ILE A 309 -8.80 28.39 31.75
CA ILE A 309 -10.08 29.05 32.04
C ILE A 309 -9.91 30.15 33.08
N ARG A 310 -9.35 29.84 34.25
CA ARG A 310 -9.23 30.77 35.40
C ARG A 310 -7.95 31.60 35.39
N LYS A 311 -6.89 31.15 34.71
CA LYS A 311 -5.56 31.79 34.66
C LYS A 311 -4.97 32.09 36.06
N ASP A 312 -5.20 31.19 37.01
CA ASP A 312 -4.80 31.37 38.41
C ASP A 312 -3.37 30.87 38.66
N LYS A 313 -2.41 31.81 38.71
CA LYS A 313 -0.98 31.50 38.86
C LYS A 313 -0.62 30.94 40.24
N ASN A 314 -1.34 31.32 41.29
CA ASN A 314 -1.04 30.90 42.65
C ASN A 314 -1.45 29.44 42.86
N LYS A 315 -2.61 29.05 42.34
CA LYS A 315 -3.03 27.64 42.34
C LYS A 315 -2.15 26.78 41.44
N LEU A 316 -1.68 27.31 40.31
CA LEU A 316 -0.74 26.59 39.44
C LEU A 316 0.54 26.22 40.21
N LEU A 317 1.12 27.14 40.98
CA LEU A 317 2.30 26.87 41.82
C LEU A 317 2.05 25.73 42.82
N ALA A 318 0.95 25.80 43.58
CA ALA A 318 0.59 24.76 44.53
C ALA A 318 0.35 23.39 43.87
N MET A 319 -0.15 23.37 42.63
CA MET A 319 -0.34 22.14 41.86
C MET A 319 0.99 21.59 41.33
N THR A 320 1.89 22.45 40.85
CA THR A 320 3.22 22.03 40.38
C THR A 320 4.06 21.44 41.51
N GLU A 321 3.95 21.95 42.73
CA GLU A 321 4.57 21.36 43.92
C GLU A 321 4.02 19.96 44.21
N LYS A 322 2.69 19.76 44.13
CA LYS A 322 2.05 18.45 44.34
C LYS A 322 2.41 17.43 43.26
N LEU A 323 2.59 17.89 42.02
CA LEU A 323 2.98 17.06 40.87
C LEU A 323 4.50 16.85 40.80
N ASN A 324 5.28 17.53 41.64
CA ASN A 324 6.74 17.52 41.64
C ASN A 324 7.36 17.98 40.31
N VAL A 325 6.75 18.99 39.67
CA VAL A 325 7.16 19.57 38.39
C VAL A 325 7.89 20.89 38.64
N LYS A 326 9.08 21.08 38.03
CA LYS A 326 9.90 22.28 38.20
C LYS A 326 9.76 23.21 37.00
N LEU A 327 8.89 24.21 37.11
CA LEU A 327 8.73 25.21 36.05
C LEU A 327 9.83 26.27 36.07
N SER A 328 10.27 26.68 34.88
CA SER A 328 11.16 27.84 34.72
C SER A 328 10.40 29.14 34.97
N THR A 329 11.09 30.12 35.56
CA THR A 329 10.54 31.47 35.79
C THR A 329 10.15 32.18 34.48
N ARG A 330 10.76 31.80 33.35
CA ARG A 330 10.42 32.32 32.02
C ARG A 330 9.07 31.79 31.53
N ASP A 331 8.84 30.50 31.70
CA ASP A 331 7.61 29.86 31.21
C ASP A 331 6.39 30.35 32.01
N MET A 332 6.55 30.54 33.32
CA MET A 332 5.51 31.14 34.18
C MET A 332 5.15 32.59 33.83
N ARG A 333 6.09 33.35 33.27
CA ARG A 333 5.88 34.75 32.88
C ARG A 333 5.26 34.87 31.48
N HIS A 334 5.24 33.79 30.71
CA HIS A 334 4.70 33.81 29.36
C HIS A 334 3.22 34.21 29.36
N THR A 335 2.81 35.04 28.39
CA THR A 335 1.43 35.56 28.30
C THR A 335 0.45 34.45 27.91
N ASP A 336 0.88 33.52 27.05
CA ASP A 336 0.02 32.46 26.55
C ASP A 336 -0.14 31.31 27.55
N PRO A 337 -1.38 30.97 27.96
CA PRO A 337 -1.64 29.88 28.92
C PRO A 337 -1.33 28.50 28.34
N ARG A 338 -1.45 28.31 27.03
CA ARG A 338 -1.11 27.02 26.38
C ARG A 338 0.37 26.69 26.47
N VAL A 339 1.26 27.68 26.37
CA VAL A 339 2.71 27.47 26.52
C VAL A 339 3.05 27.09 27.96
N GLN A 340 2.38 27.71 28.95
CA GLN A 340 2.50 27.32 30.36
C GLN A 340 2.04 25.88 30.59
N LEU A 341 0.90 25.52 30.01
CA LEU A 341 0.33 24.18 30.08
C LEU A 341 1.27 23.14 29.43
N GLN A 342 1.77 23.42 28.23
CA GLN A 342 2.75 22.58 27.54
C GLN A 342 4.04 22.42 28.36
N ALA A 343 4.52 23.46 29.05
CA ALA A 343 5.71 23.36 29.90
C ALA A 343 5.49 22.45 31.12
N VAL A 344 4.31 22.49 31.74
CA VAL A 344 3.94 21.56 32.82
C VAL A 344 3.88 20.13 32.30
N TYR A 345 3.16 19.94 31.20
CA TYR A 345 2.92 18.63 30.61
C TYR A 345 4.17 17.98 30.02
N SER A 346 5.07 18.76 29.42
CA SER A 346 6.34 18.24 28.88
C SER A 346 7.22 17.60 29.96
N GLN A 347 7.06 17.98 31.23
CA GLN A 347 7.77 17.37 32.36
C GLN A 347 6.95 16.28 33.04
N TRP A 348 5.62 16.45 33.11
CA TRP A 348 4.76 15.52 33.82
C TRP A 348 4.41 14.28 33.00
N LEU A 349 3.95 14.48 31.76
CA LEU A 349 3.44 13.45 30.85
C LEU A 349 3.96 13.70 29.42
N PRO A 350 5.26 13.47 29.15
CA PRO A 350 5.85 13.71 27.83
C PRO A 350 5.31 12.73 26.79
N LEU A 351 4.48 13.23 25.87
CA LEU A 351 3.81 12.44 24.82
C LEU A 351 4.75 11.51 24.05
N ALA A 352 5.88 12.04 23.58
CA ALA A 352 6.78 11.31 22.70
C ALA A 352 7.47 10.15 23.40
N GLN A 353 7.96 10.36 24.62
CA GLN A 353 8.61 9.31 25.40
C GLN A 353 7.64 8.15 25.65
N ILE A 354 6.42 8.48 26.07
CA ILE A 354 5.38 7.51 26.38
C ILE A 354 4.98 6.70 25.15
N CYS A 355 4.80 7.37 24.02
CA CYS A 355 4.45 6.71 22.77
C CYS A 355 5.57 5.75 22.31
N LEU A 356 6.84 6.15 22.41
CA LEU A 356 7.98 5.31 22.05
C LEU A 356 8.20 4.15 23.05
N ASP A 357 7.94 4.36 24.35
CA ASP A 357 7.93 3.30 25.37
C ASP A 357 6.90 2.22 25.02
N MET A 358 5.67 2.63 24.69
CA MET A 358 4.59 1.73 24.28
C MET A 358 4.92 0.97 22.98
N VAL A 359 5.55 1.64 22.01
CA VAL A 359 6.03 1.00 20.77
C VAL A 359 7.06 -0.09 21.08
N CYS A 360 7.98 0.14 22.00
CA CYS A 360 9.00 -0.85 22.35
C CYS A 360 8.41 -2.09 23.04
N GLU A 361 7.34 -1.90 23.84
CA GLU A 361 6.64 -2.96 24.56
C GLU A 361 5.70 -3.80 23.68
N GLU A 362 4.81 -3.15 22.93
CA GLU A 362 3.69 -3.81 22.26
C GLU A 362 4.03 -4.27 20.84
N ILE A 363 4.93 -3.56 20.15
CA ILE A 363 5.26 -3.88 18.74
C ILE A 363 6.37 -4.94 18.71
N PRO A 364 6.20 -6.02 17.94
CA PRO A 364 7.22 -7.05 17.82
C PRO A 364 8.47 -6.51 17.12
N ALA A 365 9.62 -7.07 17.49
CA ALA A 365 10.85 -6.87 16.74
C ALA A 365 10.78 -7.57 15.37
N PRO A 366 11.55 -7.12 14.37
CA PRO A 366 11.58 -7.71 13.01
C PRO A 366 11.84 -9.22 12.94
N HIS A 367 12.47 -9.83 13.96
CA HIS A 367 12.69 -11.29 14.03
C HIS A 367 11.43 -12.06 14.47
N ASN A 368 10.49 -11.42 15.17
CA ASN A 368 9.26 -12.04 15.68
C ASN A 368 8.07 -11.80 14.74
N LEU A 369 8.30 -11.93 13.43
CA LEU A 369 7.21 -11.84 12.46
C LEU A 369 6.39 -13.13 12.48
N THR A 370 5.06 -12.98 12.39
CA THR A 370 4.14 -14.12 12.29
C THR A 370 4.43 -14.90 11.02
N SER A 371 4.48 -16.23 11.13
CA SER A 371 4.69 -17.13 9.99
C SER A 371 3.67 -16.88 8.88
N GLU A 372 2.43 -16.54 9.24
CA GLU A 372 1.37 -16.17 8.30
C GLU A 372 1.73 -14.94 7.45
N LYS A 373 2.33 -13.90 8.05
CA LYS A 373 2.72 -12.68 7.32
C LYS A 373 3.81 -13.02 6.29
N ILE A 374 4.79 -13.83 6.68
CA ILE A 374 5.88 -14.27 5.80
C ILE A 374 5.33 -15.08 4.62
N GLU A 375 4.42 -16.02 4.88
CA GLU A 375 3.77 -16.80 3.83
C GLU A 375 2.99 -15.92 2.87
N ARG A 376 2.23 -14.94 3.35
CA ARG A 376 1.52 -13.98 2.49
C ARG A 376 2.49 -13.16 1.62
N LEU A 377 3.62 -12.71 2.17
CA LEU A 377 4.63 -11.96 1.43
C LEU A 377 5.30 -12.80 0.33
N LEU A 378 5.66 -14.05 0.63
CA LEU A 378 6.34 -14.96 -0.31
C LEU A 378 5.40 -15.54 -1.37
N SER A 379 4.17 -15.89 -0.98
CA SER A 379 3.23 -16.59 -1.87
C SER A 379 2.39 -15.63 -2.72
N GLY A 380 2.31 -14.35 -2.32
CA GLY A 380 1.36 -13.40 -2.90
C GLY A 380 -0.06 -13.96 -2.82
N ASN A 381 -0.69 -14.16 -3.98
CA ASN A 381 -2.03 -14.76 -4.10
C ASN A 381 -2.01 -16.30 -4.31
N GLY A 382 -0.83 -16.93 -4.33
CA GLY A 382 -0.63 -18.37 -4.53
C GLY A 382 -0.60 -19.17 -3.23
N ASP A 383 -0.60 -20.49 -3.35
CA ASP A 383 -0.38 -21.39 -2.20
C ASP A 383 1.13 -21.50 -1.94
N PHE A 384 1.57 -21.27 -0.70
CA PHE A 384 2.97 -21.43 -0.29
C PHE A 384 3.51 -22.84 -0.58
N SER A 385 2.67 -23.86 -0.40
CA SER A 385 3.04 -25.26 -0.62
C SER A 385 3.31 -25.62 -2.08
N ALA A 386 2.83 -24.79 -3.03
CA ALA A 386 3.06 -25.00 -4.46
C ALA A 386 4.40 -24.42 -4.93
N LEU A 387 5.11 -23.66 -4.08
CA LEU A 387 6.40 -23.06 -4.42
C LEU A 387 7.53 -24.10 -4.40
N PRO A 388 8.61 -23.90 -5.19
CA PRO A 388 9.78 -24.76 -5.19
C PRO A 388 10.36 -24.99 -3.79
N PRO A 389 10.99 -26.16 -3.53
CA PRO A 389 11.55 -26.47 -2.20
C PRO A 389 12.65 -25.49 -1.78
N GLU A 390 13.42 -24.97 -2.74
CA GLU A 390 14.43 -23.93 -2.53
C GLU A 390 13.80 -22.62 -2.03
N THR A 391 12.63 -22.24 -2.56
CA THR A 391 11.84 -21.11 -2.08
C THR A 391 11.28 -21.35 -0.68
N GLN A 392 10.88 -22.59 -0.37
CA GLN A 392 10.36 -22.93 0.96
C GLN A 392 11.44 -22.81 2.05
N GLN A 393 12.69 -23.11 1.72
CA GLN A 393 13.83 -22.91 2.63
C GLN A 393 14.02 -21.43 3.00
N LEU A 394 13.74 -20.49 2.07
CA LEU A 394 13.84 -19.05 2.35
C LEU A 394 12.89 -18.59 3.47
N LYS A 395 11.78 -19.30 3.72
CA LYS A 395 10.90 -18.99 4.86
C LYS A 395 11.63 -19.09 6.19
N THR A 396 12.49 -20.09 6.36
CA THR A 396 13.29 -20.25 7.58
C THR A 396 14.29 -19.11 7.76
N THR A 397 14.85 -18.64 6.65
CA THR A 397 15.78 -17.50 6.58
C THR A 397 15.08 -16.18 6.92
N PHE A 398 13.85 -16.02 6.44
CA PHE A 398 13.04 -14.85 6.77
C PHE A 398 12.65 -14.82 8.25
N LEU A 399 12.38 -15.98 8.84
CA LEU A 399 11.99 -16.12 10.25
C LEU A 399 13.18 -15.92 11.20
N SER A 400 14.39 -16.33 10.83
CA SER A 400 15.59 -16.07 11.63
C SER A 400 16.00 -14.59 11.59
N CYS A 401 15.75 -13.88 10.48
CA CYS A 401 16.11 -12.47 10.28
C CYS A 401 17.55 -12.18 10.74
N ASP A 402 18.49 -13.07 10.40
CA ASP A 402 19.87 -12.99 10.87
C ASP A 402 20.70 -12.11 9.92
N PRO A 403 21.36 -11.04 10.40
CA PRO A 403 22.23 -10.20 9.58
C PRO A 403 23.46 -10.93 9.03
N ARG A 404 23.88 -12.05 9.65
CA ARG A 404 25.06 -12.83 9.23
C ARG A 404 24.77 -13.87 8.14
N GLN A 405 23.50 -14.03 7.77
CA GLN A 405 23.09 -15.03 6.81
C GLN A 405 23.44 -14.61 5.38
N ALA A 406 23.89 -15.56 4.55
CA ALA A 406 24.37 -15.28 3.19
C ALA A 406 23.25 -14.85 2.22
N SER A 407 22.00 -15.29 2.46
CA SER A 407 20.88 -14.96 1.59
C SER A 407 20.30 -13.60 1.95
N VAL A 408 20.54 -12.60 1.10
CA VAL A 408 19.98 -11.26 1.27
C VAL A 408 18.61 -11.20 0.60
N ILE A 409 17.61 -10.68 1.31
CA ILE A 409 16.26 -10.45 0.77
C ILE A 409 15.84 -9.03 1.10
N VAL A 410 15.52 -8.27 0.06
CA VAL A 410 15.13 -6.85 0.15
C VAL A 410 13.82 -6.66 -0.59
N PHE A 411 12.95 -5.84 -0.05
CA PHE A 411 11.77 -5.37 -0.76
C PHE A 411 11.87 -3.88 -1.03
N VAL A 412 11.79 -3.51 -2.31
CA VAL A 412 11.67 -2.13 -2.77
C VAL A 412 10.18 -1.84 -2.96
N SER A 413 9.66 -0.93 -2.13
CA SER A 413 8.22 -0.60 -2.10
C SER A 413 7.86 0.55 -3.05
N LYS A 414 8.73 1.55 -3.17
CA LYS A 414 8.54 2.68 -4.10
C LYS A 414 9.87 3.35 -4.40
N MET A 415 9.90 4.14 -5.47
CA MET A 415 10.99 5.09 -5.73
C MET A 415 10.52 6.49 -5.43
N PHE A 416 11.40 7.37 -4.99
CA PHE A 416 11.07 8.78 -4.83
C PHE A 416 12.19 9.67 -5.36
N PRO A 417 11.84 10.80 -5.99
CA PRO A 417 12.84 11.76 -6.45
C PRO A 417 13.46 12.48 -5.27
N VAL A 418 14.76 12.69 -5.39
CA VAL A 418 15.60 13.50 -4.51
C VAL A 418 16.43 14.43 -5.37
N ASP A 419 16.38 15.73 -5.06
CA ASP A 419 17.21 16.72 -5.74
C ASP A 419 18.68 16.49 -5.38
N ARG A 420 19.57 16.62 -6.37
CA ARG A 420 21.02 16.41 -6.18
C ARG A 420 21.61 17.28 -5.08
N ASP A 421 21.06 18.47 -4.84
CA ASP A 421 21.50 19.38 -3.78
C ASP A 421 21.25 18.83 -2.37
N MET A 422 20.23 17.97 -2.23
CA MET A 422 19.86 17.34 -0.95
C MET A 422 20.66 16.06 -0.67
N LEU A 423 21.45 15.58 -1.65
CA LEU A 423 22.29 14.41 -1.46
C LEU A 423 23.45 14.74 -0.50
N PRO A 424 23.80 13.80 0.39
CA PRO A 424 24.86 14.02 1.39
C PRO A 424 26.25 14.25 0.77
N GLU A 425 26.47 13.88 -0.49
CA GLU A 425 27.71 14.13 -1.24
C GLU A 425 27.88 15.60 -1.65
N ASN A 426 26.77 16.27 -1.98
CA ASN A 426 26.76 17.64 -2.50
C ASN A 426 26.52 18.68 -1.39
N ARG A 427 26.06 18.24 -0.22
CA ARG A 427 25.97 19.12 0.95
C ARG A 427 27.37 19.49 1.46
N LEU A 428 27.57 20.79 1.67
CA LEU A 428 28.70 21.30 2.43
C LEU A 428 28.66 20.70 3.85
N LYS A 429 29.48 19.68 4.13
CA LYS A 429 29.61 19.11 5.47
C LYS A 429 29.95 20.24 6.45
N LEU A 430 29.08 20.47 7.44
CA LEU A 430 29.40 21.29 8.59
C LEU A 430 30.46 20.55 9.42
N LEU A 431 31.72 20.82 9.10
CA LEU A 431 32.87 20.20 9.75
C LEU A 431 32.81 20.47 11.26
N THR A 432 33.05 19.43 12.05
CA THR A 432 33.18 19.57 13.51
C THR A 432 34.42 20.40 13.87
N ALA A 433 34.47 20.96 15.09
CA ALA A 433 35.61 21.77 15.52
C ALA A 433 36.95 20.99 15.50
N GLU A 434 36.89 19.68 15.72
CA GLU A 434 38.03 18.76 15.64
C GLU A 434 38.43 18.50 14.17
N GLU A 435 37.49 18.20 13.28
CA GLU A 435 37.80 18.04 11.83
C GLU A 435 38.27 19.34 11.17
N LEU A 436 37.79 20.51 11.63
CA LEU A 436 38.31 21.82 11.24
C LEU A 436 39.75 22.01 11.71
N SER A 437 40.11 21.49 12.88
CA SER A 437 41.47 21.55 13.41
C SER A 437 42.41 20.61 12.64
N GLU A 438 41.97 19.38 12.34
CA GLU A 438 42.73 18.42 11.52
C GLU A 438 42.90 18.91 10.09
N LYS A 439 41.84 19.43 9.45
CA LYS A 439 41.98 20.06 8.12
C LYS A 439 42.92 21.27 8.14
N ARG A 440 42.89 22.09 9.21
CA ARG A 440 43.85 23.20 9.37
C ARG A 440 45.28 22.69 9.55
N GLU A 441 45.49 21.58 10.23
CA GLU A 441 46.81 20.95 10.36
C GLU A 441 47.29 20.32 9.05
N ILE A 442 46.42 19.63 8.31
CA ILE A 442 46.72 19.06 6.99
C ILE A 442 47.03 20.19 5.99
N VAL A 443 46.26 21.28 6.00
CA VAL A 443 46.54 22.46 5.18
C VAL A 443 47.86 23.12 5.58
N ARG A 444 48.17 23.22 6.89
CA ARG A 444 49.48 23.69 7.37
C ARG A 444 50.63 22.77 6.94
N GLN A 445 50.44 21.46 6.99
CA GLN A 445 51.44 20.48 6.54
C GLN A 445 51.68 20.61 5.04
N ARG A 446 50.63 20.64 4.22
CA ARG A 446 50.75 20.88 2.76
C ARG A 446 51.36 22.24 2.43
N HIS A 447 51.06 23.28 3.21
CA HIS A 447 51.68 24.60 3.05
C HIS A 447 53.17 24.57 3.45
N ARG A 448 53.52 23.83 4.52
CA ARG A 448 54.90 23.61 4.96
C ARG A 448 55.69 22.80 3.93
N GLU A 449 55.08 21.79 3.31
CA GLU A 449 55.66 21.02 2.21
C GLU A 449 55.86 21.88 0.95
N ARG A 450 54.88 22.72 0.58
CA ARG A 450 55.02 23.68 -0.52
C ARG A 450 56.08 24.75 -0.26
N LEU A 451 56.25 25.19 0.99
CA LEU A 451 57.33 26.10 1.40
C LEU A 451 58.70 25.41 1.33
N MET A 452 58.79 24.12 1.63
CA MET A 452 60.01 23.33 1.51
C MET A 452 60.37 22.98 0.05
N GLN A 453 59.41 23.05 -0.88
CA GLN A 453 59.61 22.77 -2.29
C GLN A 453 59.94 24.00 -3.16
N LYS A 454 60.06 25.21 -2.60
CA LYS A 454 60.54 26.37 -3.38
C LYS A 454 62.09 26.43 -3.40
N PRO A 455 62.75 26.28 -4.56
CA PRO A 455 64.17 26.54 -4.68
C PRO A 455 64.43 28.05 -4.75
N VAL A 456 65.60 28.44 -4.26
CA VAL A 456 66.12 29.81 -4.22
C VAL A 456 66.53 30.25 -5.63
N GLU A 457 65.84 31.21 -6.23
CA GLU A 457 66.40 32.08 -7.27
C GLU A 457 66.03 33.56 -7.05
N ASN A 458 67.08 34.29 -6.71
CA ASN A 458 67.46 35.69 -6.93
C ASN A 458 66.47 36.86 -6.91
N GLN A 459 66.94 37.87 -6.17
CA GLN A 459 66.45 39.22 -5.95
C GLN A 459 66.56 40.08 -7.22
N GLU A 460 65.60 40.99 -7.42
CA GLU A 460 65.91 42.38 -7.79
C GLU A 460 64.78 43.36 -7.38
N GLY A 461 65.18 44.34 -6.56
CA GLY A 461 64.69 45.71 -6.30
C GLY A 461 63.21 46.11 -6.46
N GLY A 462 62.62 46.62 -5.37
CA GLY A 462 61.52 47.60 -5.43
C GLY A 462 60.74 47.79 -4.12
N THR A 463 61.17 48.70 -3.25
CA THR A 463 60.46 49.17 -2.05
C THR A 463 59.24 50.03 -2.38
N CYS A 464 58.06 49.76 -1.79
CA CYS A 464 57.30 50.71 -0.94
C CYS A 464 56.05 50.08 -0.31
N ASN A 465 55.74 50.52 0.91
CA ASN A 465 54.63 50.13 1.76
C ASN A 465 53.24 50.38 1.14
N THR A 466 52.27 49.50 1.33
CA THR A 466 51.13 49.68 2.27
C THR A 466 50.09 48.56 2.12
N SER A 467 49.29 48.45 3.18
CA SER A 467 48.29 47.47 3.57
C SER A 467 47.03 47.30 2.69
N TYR A 468 46.45 46.10 2.82
CA TYR A 468 45.05 45.68 2.67
C TYR A 468 44.52 45.19 1.31
N ASN A 469 43.81 44.07 1.45
CA ASN A 469 42.83 43.39 0.59
C ASN A 469 43.39 42.63 -0.62
N ASN A 470 43.11 41.32 -0.62
CA ASN A 470 42.80 40.52 -1.80
C ASN A 470 42.02 39.29 -1.32
N ASP A 471 40.69 39.45 -1.28
CA ASP A 471 39.79 38.43 -1.80
C ASP A 471 40.00 38.35 -3.33
N GLU A 472 39.61 37.21 -3.91
CA GLU A 472 39.61 36.87 -5.35
C GLU A 472 40.92 36.29 -5.92
N ASP A 473 40.93 34.97 -6.08
CA ASP A 473 40.94 34.32 -7.40
C ASP A 473 41.18 32.81 -7.26
N ALA A 474 40.09 32.04 -7.20
CA ALA A 474 40.09 30.64 -7.59
C ALA A 474 39.21 30.52 -8.83
N LYS A 475 39.87 30.58 -10.00
CA LYS A 475 39.27 30.27 -11.29
C LYS A 475 38.65 28.87 -11.23
N HIS A 476 37.33 28.81 -11.33
CA HIS A 476 36.63 27.59 -11.68
C HIS A 476 36.80 27.38 -13.18
N GLU A 477 37.43 26.26 -13.55
CA GLU A 477 37.29 25.69 -14.87
C GLU A 477 35.82 25.25 -15.00
N GLU A 478 35.06 25.95 -15.84
CA GLU A 478 33.74 25.52 -16.27
C GLU A 478 33.93 24.29 -17.16
N GLU A 479 33.88 23.11 -16.56
CA GLU A 479 33.56 21.89 -17.31
C GLU A 479 32.11 22.02 -17.79
N GLU A 480 31.92 21.79 -19.09
CA GLU A 480 30.61 21.77 -19.75
C GLU A 480 29.63 20.90 -18.97
N VAL A 481 28.66 21.54 -18.30
CA VAL A 481 27.56 20.85 -17.61
C VAL A 481 26.65 20.26 -18.69
N THR A 482 26.87 18.99 -19.02
CA THR A 482 25.86 18.20 -19.73
C THR A 482 24.58 18.18 -18.88
N ASP A 483 23.44 18.54 -19.50
CA ASP A 483 22.06 18.49 -18.96
C ASP A 483 21.70 17.09 -18.41
N LYS A 484 22.28 16.71 -17.27
CA LYS A 484 21.93 15.50 -16.54
C LYS A 484 20.93 15.89 -15.46
N SER A 485 19.67 15.52 -15.66
CA SER A 485 18.53 15.68 -14.73
C SER A 485 18.95 15.90 -13.26
N ASP A 486 18.57 17.04 -12.70
CA ASP A 486 18.94 17.44 -11.33
C ASP A 486 18.35 16.53 -10.24
N SER A 487 17.38 15.69 -10.57
CA SER A 487 16.74 14.74 -9.66
C SER A 487 17.25 13.32 -9.90
N ILE A 488 17.57 12.62 -8.82
CA ILE A 488 17.92 11.20 -8.79
C ILE A 488 16.81 10.46 -8.02
N LEU A 489 16.37 9.31 -8.51
CA LEU A 489 15.43 8.48 -7.79
C LEU A 489 16.17 7.62 -6.76
N VAL A 490 15.69 7.69 -5.52
CA VAL A 490 16.11 6.82 -4.43
C VAL A 490 15.00 5.80 -4.19
N ALA A 491 15.35 4.52 -4.21
CA ALA A 491 14.44 3.42 -3.91
C ALA A 491 14.24 3.30 -2.40
N PHE A 492 13.00 3.32 -1.95
CA PHE A 492 12.60 3.10 -0.56
C PHE A 492 12.40 1.62 -0.30
N ALA A 493 13.20 1.05 0.60
CA ALA A 493 13.31 -0.39 0.76
C ALA A 493 13.46 -0.84 2.22
N ARG A 494 13.18 -2.12 2.47
CA ARG A 494 13.44 -2.83 3.73
C ARG A 494 14.19 -4.13 3.47
N ILE A 495 15.22 -4.40 4.29
CA ILE A 495 15.90 -5.71 4.29
C ILE A 495 15.17 -6.63 5.28
N TYR A 496 14.82 -7.82 4.83
CA TYR A 496 14.24 -8.87 5.69
C TYR A 496 15.27 -9.90 6.15
N SER A 497 16.33 -10.14 5.37
CA SER A 497 17.39 -11.09 5.70
C SER A 497 18.74 -10.62 5.15
N GLY A 498 19.82 -10.95 5.87
CA GLY A 498 21.19 -10.65 5.49
C GLY A 498 21.61 -9.20 5.75
N THR A 499 22.79 -8.83 5.23
CA THR A 499 23.34 -7.47 5.28
C THR A 499 23.74 -7.06 3.88
N ILE A 500 23.37 -5.85 3.45
CA ILE A 500 23.83 -5.28 2.17
C ILE A 500 25.01 -4.37 2.42
N LYS A 501 26.04 -4.49 1.58
CA LYS A 501 27.16 -3.58 1.51
C LYS A 501 27.26 -2.93 0.14
N ILE A 502 27.91 -1.76 0.09
CA ILE A 502 28.27 -1.13 -1.18
C ILE A 502 29.22 -2.07 -1.95
N GLY A 503 28.90 -2.34 -3.22
CA GLY A 503 29.62 -3.26 -4.08
C GLY A 503 29.00 -4.66 -4.18
N ASP A 504 27.99 -4.98 -3.39
CA ASP A 504 27.31 -6.28 -3.47
C ASP A 504 26.51 -6.41 -4.78
N GLU A 505 26.53 -7.62 -5.36
CA GLU A 505 25.76 -7.95 -6.56
C GLU A 505 24.46 -8.68 -6.17
N LEU A 506 23.32 -8.13 -6.59
CA LEU A 506 21.99 -8.67 -6.29
C LEU A 506 21.16 -8.84 -7.57
N TYR A 507 20.25 -9.82 -7.55
CA TYR A 507 19.23 -9.96 -8.58
C TYR A 507 18.03 -9.09 -8.26
N VAL A 508 17.59 -8.29 -9.23
CA VAL A 508 16.35 -7.50 -9.18
C VAL A 508 15.25 -8.33 -9.82
N LEU A 509 14.28 -8.73 -8.99
CA LEU A 509 13.15 -9.56 -9.38
C LEU A 509 11.93 -8.66 -9.60
N GLY A 510 11.45 -8.63 -10.85
CA GLY A 510 10.27 -7.86 -11.23
C GLY A 510 8.96 -8.48 -10.70
N PRO A 511 7.85 -7.74 -10.69
CA PRO A 511 6.58 -8.15 -10.05
C PRO A 511 5.87 -9.36 -10.70
N LYS A 512 6.32 -9.78 -11.89
CA LYS A 512 5.79 -10.96 -12.61
C LYS A 512 6.75 -12.15 -12.54
N HIS A 513 7.78 -12.07 -11.70
CA HIS A 513 8.77 -13.13 -11.56
C HIS A 513 8.14 -14.38 -10.92
N ASP A 514 8.33 -15.52 -11.58
CA ASP A 514 7.95 -16.83 -11.05
C ASP A 514 9.23 -17.64 -10.81
N PRO A 515 9.53 -18.00 -9.54
CA PRO A 515 10.75 -18.73 -9.23
C PRO A 515 10.78 -20.11 -9.90
N GLY A 516 9.63 -20.76 -10.14
CA GLY A 516 9.60 -22.08 -10.78
C GLY A 516 10.17 -22.05 -12.20
N VAL A 517 9.70 -21.10 -13.01
CA VAL A 517 10.16 -20.92 -14.40
C VAL A 517 11.61 -20.45 -14.45
N ALA A 518 11.99 -19.57 -13.53
CA ALA A 518 13.35 -19.03 -13.51
C ALA A 518 14.39 -20.09 -13.13
N LEU A 519 14.08 -20.97 -12.16
CA LEU A 519 14.95 -22.07 -11.76
C LEU A 519 15.08 -23.14 -12.84
N GLU A 520 14.01 -23.44 -13.57
CA GLU A 520 14.05 -24.36 -14.72
C GLU A 520 14.99 -23.84 -15.81
N ARG A 521 14.97 -22.53 -16.07
CA ARG A 521 15.87 -21.89 -17.05
C ARG A 521 17.32 -21.85 -16.58
N GLU A 522 17.55 -21.59 -15.30
CA GLU A 522 18.90 -21.65 -14.71
C GLU A 522 19.47 -23.07 -14.80
N ARG A 523 18.65 -24.10 -14.52
CA ARG A 523 19.03 -25.51 -14.71
C ARG A 523 19.27 -25.87 -16.17
N ALA A 524 18.59 -25.21 -17.11
CA ALA A 524 18.84 -25.32 -18.55
C ALA A 524 20.11 -24.58 -19.02
N GLY A 525 20.85 -23.92 -18.12
CA GLY A 525 22.14 -23.29 -18.39
C GLY A 525 22.09 -21.82 -18.79
N GLU A 526 20.94 -21.15 -18.67
CA GLU A 526 20.80 -19.73 -18.98
C GLU A 526 21.44 -18.87 -17.86
N ARG A 527 22.46 -18.07 -18.23
CA ARG A 527 23.08 -17.09 -17.33
C ARG A 527 22.52 -15.69 -17.60
N ILE A 528 22.32 -14.93 -16.52
CA ILE A 528 21.82 -13.56 -16.59
C ILE A 528 23.01 -12.62 -16.74
N ASP A 529 23.09 -11.93 -17.87
CA ASP A 529 24.15 -10.94 -18.10
C ASP A 529 23.94 -9.70 -17.22
N PRO A 530 25.02 -9.18 -16.59
CA PRO A 530 24.94 -8.03 -15.69
C PRO A 530 24.71 -6.69 -16.41
N SER A 531 24.93 -6.62 -17.72
CA SER A 531 24.71 -5.40 -18.52
C SER A 531 23.27 -5.24 -19.02
N LEU A 532 22.39 -6.20 -18.76
CA LEU A 532 21.00 -6.15 -19.23
C LEU A 532 20.15 -5.19 -18.40
N VAL A 533 19.54 -4.23 -19.09
CA VAL A 533 18.61 -3.25 -18.54
C VAL A 533 17.17 -3.70 -18.81
N LEU A 534 16.18 -3.18 -18.06
CA LEU A 534 14.75 -3.48 -18.28
C LEU A 534 14.28 -3.30 -19.73
N LYS A 535 14.88 -2.35 -20.47
CA LYS A 535 14.53 -2.05 -21.87
C LYS A 535 14.93 -3.16 -22.83
N ASP A 536 15.97 -3.92 -22.50
CA ASP A 536 16.56 -4.94 -23.37
C ASP A 536 16.07 -6.37 -23.02
N LEU A 537 15.21 -6.49 -22.01
CA LEU A 537 14.63 -7.78 -21.60
C LEU A 537 13.61 -8.28 -22.63
N LYS A 538 13.79 -9.54 -23.05
CA LYS A 538 12.80 -10.25 -23.86
C LYS A 538 11.50 -10.49 -23.07
N PRO A 539 10.33 -10.54 -23.74
CA PRO A 539 9.05 -10.89 -23.11
C PRO A 539 9.16 -12.20 -22.31
N GLY A 540 8.65 -12.21 -21.08
CA GLY A 540 8.73 -13.36 -20.18
C GLY A 540 10.06 -13.51 -19.40
N ARG A 541 10.99 -12.55 -19.53
CA ARG A 541 12.15 -12.39 -18.64
C ARG A 541 11.91 -11.23 -17.68
N HIS A 542 12.06 -11.48 -16.40
CA HIS A 542 11.70 -10.54 -15.33
C HIS A 542 12.81 -10.35 -14.29
N VAL A 543 14.03 -10.79 -14.59
CA VAL A 543 15.18 -10.71 -13.69
C VAL A 543 16.30 -9.91 -14.34
N THR A 544 16.88 -8.97 -13.58
CA THR A 544 18.13 -8.29 -13.95
C THR A 544 19.12 -8.43 -12.79
N LYS A 545 20.40 -8.12 -13.03
CA LYS A 545 21.45 -8.16 -11.99
C LYS A 545 22.04 -6.77 -11.83
N VAL A 546 22.23 -6.32 -10.59
CA VAL A 546 22.68 -4.97 -10.25
C VAL A 546 23.75 -5.01 -9.16
N THR A 547 24.75 -4.14 -9.28
CA THR A 547 25.73 -3.85 -8.24
C THR A 547 25.28 -2.63 -7.42
N ILE A 548 25.24 -2.77 -6.09
CA ILE A 548 24.78 -1.70 -5.19
C ILE A 548 25.84 -0.60 -5.11
N GLY A 549 25.51 0.59 -5.61
CA GLY A 549 26.41 1.75 -5.61
C GLY A 549 26.31 2.62 -4.35
N LYS A 550 25.10 2.99 -3.93
CA LYS A 550 24.88 3.95 -2.84
C LYS A 550 23.74 3.51 -1.92
N LEU A 551 23.96 3.61 -0.61
CA LEU A 551 23.00 3.28 0.44
C LEU A 551 22.79 4.48 1.37
N TYR A 552 21.54 4.68 1.80
CA TYR A 552 21.15 5.82 2.62
C TYR A 552 20.24 5.40 3.79
N THR A 553 20.47 5.96 4.98
CA THR A 553 19.47 6.00 6.06
C THR A 553 18.63 7.27 5.92
N LEU A 554 17.32 7.13 6.11
CA LEU A 554 16.33 8.19 5.87
C LEU A 554 16.06 8.95 7.18
N MET A 555 16.39 10.24 7.20
CA MET A 555 16.22 11.13 8.36
C MET A 555 15.20 12.24 8.05
N GLY A 556 14.06 11.87 7.45
CA GLY A 556 13.03 12.80 7.00
C GLY A 556 13.46 13.55 5.74
N ARG A 557 13.83 14.82 5.89
CA ARG A 557 14.33 15.67 4.79
C ARG A 557 15.76 15.36 4.38
N GLU A 558 16.52 14.71 5.25
CA GLU A 558 17.95 14.47 5.06
C GLU A 558 18.22 12.99 4.80
N LEU A 559 19.25 12.74 3.99
CA LEU A 559 19.76 11.40 3.72
C LEU A 559 21.16 11.28 4.33
N VAL A 560 21.39 10.22 5.08
CA VAL A 560 22.71 9.90 5.65
C VAL A 560 23.29 8.74 4.85
N ALA A 561 24.43 8.94 4.21
CA ALA A 561 25.11 7.87 3.47
C ALA A 561 25.70 6.84 4.45
N VAL A 562 25.48 5.55 4.17
CA VAL A 562 25.95 4.42 4.99
C VAL A 562 26.59 3.37 4.10
N ASN A 563 27.60 2.65 4.60
CA ASN A 563 28.34 1.63 3.81
C ASN A 563 27.71 0.23 3.88
N GLU A 564 27.04 -0.09 4.98
CA GLU A 564 26.38 -1.38 5.20
C GLU A 564 25.07 -1.21 5.97
N ILE A 565 24.06 -2.02 5.64
CA ILE A 565 22.76 -1.99 6.31
C ILE A 565 22.34 -3.42 6.66
N PRO A 566 22.12 -3.73 7.94
CA PRO A 566 21.71 -5.07 8.38
C PRO A 566 20.19 -5.27 8.30
N ALA A 567 19.78 -6.54 8.40
CA ALA A 567 18.38 -6.96 8.35
C ALA A 567 17.48 -6.23 9.36
N GLY A 568 16.22 -6.01 8.96
CA GLY A 568 15.19 -5.37 9.77
C GLY A 568 15.10 -3.84 9.58
N ASN A 569 16.12 -3.19 9.01
CA ASN A 569 16.11 -1.75 8.80
C ASN A 569 15.40 -1.32 7.51
N VAL A 570 14.87 -0.09 7.55
CA VAL A 570 14.34 0.63 6.38
C VAL A 570 15.40 1.60 5.88
N PHE A 571 15.60 1.67 4.56
CA PHE A 571 16.70 2.40 3.95
C PHE A 571 16.39 2.83 2.51
N GLY A 572 17.26 3.69 1.98
CA GLY A 572 17.26 4.17 0.60
C GLY A 572 18.38 3.51 -0.22
N ILE A 573 18.09 3.12 -1.47
CA ILE A 573 19.08 2.64 -2.43
C ILE A 573 19.13 3.58 -3.63
N GLY A 574 20.33 4.06 -4.00
CA GLY A 574 20.53 4.84 -5.22
C GLY A 574 20.89 3.97 -6.42
N GLY A 575 20.56 4.44 -7.63
CA GLY A 575 21.03 3.84 -8.89
C GLY A 575 20.21 2.64 -9.40
N LEU A 576 18.95 2.49 -8.95
CA LEU A 576 18.06 1.41 -9.39
C LEU A 576 17.07 1.81 -10.50
N GLU A 577 17.16 3.04 -11.01
CA GLU A 577 16.23 3.67 -11.95
C GLU A 577 15.93 2.84 -13.20
N GLU A 578 16.95 2.17 -13.74
CA GLU A 578 16.82 1.42 -14.99
C GLU A 578 16.43 -0.05 -14.79
N HIS A 579 16.36 -0.52 -13.54
CA HIS A 579 16.12 -1.91 -13.19
C HIS A 579 14.76 -2.16 -12.51
N VAL A 580 14.13 -1.11 -11.97
CA VAL A 580 12.85 -1.22 -11.25
C VAL A 580 11.78 -0.40 -11.96
N LEU A 581 10.58 -0.98 -12.10
CA LEU A 581 9.42 -0.31 -12.67
C LEU A 581 8.54 0.38 -11.63
N LYS A 582 8.16 -0.31 -10.57
CA LYS A 582 7.29 0.21 -9.49
C LYS A 582 7.76 -0.34 -8.16
N THR A 583 7.62 -1.66 -8.05
CA THR A 583 8.17 -2.48 -6.98
C THR A 583 9.16 -3.49 -7.54
N ALA A 584 10.06 -3.95 -6.67
CA ALA A 584 10.95 -5.06 -6.97
C ALA A 584 11.38 -5.75 -5.68
N THR A 585 11.68 -7.04 -5.78
CA THR A 585 12.37 -7.77 -4.70
C THR A 585 13.82 -7.94 -5.11
N LEU A 586 14.76 -7.55 -4.25
CA LEU A 586 16.18 -7.82 -4.47
C LEU A 586 16.57 -9.07 -3.68
N SER A 587 17.31 -9.96 -4.33
CA SER A 587 17.75 -11.20 -3.70
C SER A 587 19.10 -11.64 -4.22
N THR A 588 19.90 -12.30 -3.38
CA THR A 588 21.10 -13.04 -3.83
C THR A 588 20.75 -14.27 -4.65
N THR A 589 19.52 -14.79 -4.49
CA THR A 589 19.06 -16.05 -5.10
C THR A 589 17.83 -15.81 -5.99
N ILE A 590 17.84 -16.40 -7.19
CA ILE A 590 16.74 -16.31 -8.17
C ILE A 590 15.47 -17.07 -7.70
N ALA A 591 15.65 -18.05 -6.80
CA ALA A 591 14.59 -18.82 -6.16
C ALA A 591 13.64 -17.98 -5.28
N CYS A 592 13.97 -16.72 -4.99
CA CYS A 592 13.08 -15.85 -4.24
C CYS A 592 11.89 -15.43 -5.13
N PRO A 593 10.64 -15.52 -4.65
CA PRO A 593 9.49 -15.00 -5.37
C PRO A 593 9.46 -13.48 -5.29
N SER A 594 8.92 -12.82 -6.32
CA SER A 594 8.67 -11.38 -6.22
C SER A 594 7.55 -11.12 -5.21
N PHE A 595 7.81 -10.24 -4.24
CA PHE A 595 6.78 -9.79 -3.33
C PHE A 595 5.77 -8.98 -4.14
N THR A 596 4.54 -9.48 -4.20
CA THR A 596 3.48 -8.84 -5.00
C THR A 596 3.07 -7.53 -4.34
N GLU A 597 2.80 -6.50 -5.15
CA GLU A 597 2.10 -5.30 -4.68
C GLU A 597 0.78 -5.68 -4.01
N LEU A 598 0.40 -4.96 -2.95
CA LEU A 598 -1.00 -4.99 -2.51
C LEU A 598 -1.85 -4.59 -3.71
N THR A 599 -2.96 -5.31 -3.91
CA THR A 599 -3.97 -4.85 -4.85
C THR A 599 -4.46 -3.51 -4.33
N SER A 600 -4.08 -2.41 -5.01
CA SER A 600 -4.52 -1.07 -4.64
C SER A 600 -6.02 -1.11 -4.38
N LEU A 601 -6.43 -0.66 -3.19
CA LEU A 601 -7.84 -0.61 -2.80
C LEU A 601 -8.62 0.33 -3.74
N ALA A 602 -7.93 1.28 -4.37
CA ALA A 602 -8.48 2.22 -5.33
C ALA A 602 -7.90 1.96 -6.73
N VAL A 603 -8.78 1.76 -7.70
CA VAL A 603 -8.43 1.75 -9.13
C VAL A 603 -8.41 3.21 -9.61
N PRO A 604 -7.38 3.67 -10.34
CA PRO A 604 -7.37 5.01 -10.91
C PRO A 604 -8.49 5.16 -11.95
N ILE A 605 -9.38 6.13 -11.72
CA ILE A 605 -10.60 6.34 -12.50
C ILE A 605 -10.54 7.66 -13.27
N LEU A 606 -9.90 8.70 -12.73
CA LEU A 606 -9.85 10.01 -13.37
C LEU A 606 -8.83 10.00 -14.52
N ARG A 607 -9.22 10.38 -15.74
CA ARG A 607 -8.35 10.42 -16.92
C ARG A 607 -8.20 11.83 -17.45
N VAL A 608 -7.00 12.15 -17.93
CA VAL A 608 -6.65 13.43 -18.52
C VAL A 608 -5.68 13.24 -19.68
N ALA A 609 -5.94 13.92 -20.80
CA ALA A 609 -5.02 13.99 -21.92
C ALA A 609 -3.95 15.07 -21.68
N LEU A 610 -2.69 14.72 -21.97
CA LEU A 610 -1.53 15.57 -21.77
C LEU A 610 -0.84 15.86 -23.11
N GLU A 611 -0.63 17.14 -23.36
CA GLU A 611 0.12 17.62 -24.52
C GLU A 611 1.20 18.61 -24.08
N PRO A 612 2.44 18.51 -24.58
CA PRO A 612 3.45 19.53 -24.30
C PRO A 612 3.06 20.83 -25.02
N THR A 613 3.34 21.99 -24.42
CA THR A 613 3.11 23.29 -25.08
C THR A 613 3.92 23.43 -26.37
N HIS A 614 5.12 22.84 -26.38
CA HIS A 614 6.00 22.78 -27.54
C HIS A 614 6.17 21.32 -28.01
N PRO A 615 5.95 21.00 -29.30
CA PRO A 615 6.02 19.62 -29.79
C PRO A 615 7.44 19.01 -29.68
N ASN A 616 8.48 19.84 -29.68
CA ASN A 616 9.88 19.40 -29.52
C ASN A 616 10.16 18.79 -28.14
N ASP A 617 9.34 19.12 -27.14
CA ASP A 617 9.51 18.64 -25.76
C ASP A 617 8.77 17.32 -25.48
N LEU A 618 8.12 16.73 -26.50
CA LEU A 618 7.45 15.43 -26.38
C LEU A 618 8.36 14.31 -25.81
N PRO A 619 9.64 14.18 -26.20
CA PRO A 619 10.53 13.17 -25.61
C PRO A 619 10.74 13.39 -24.10
N LYS A 620 10.85 14.66 -23.67
CA LYS A 620 10.99 15.03 -22.25
C LYS A 620 9.73 14.72 -21.46
N LEU A 621 8.56 14.96 -22.06
CA LEU A 621 7.27 14.57 -21.47
C LEU A 621 7.22 13.06 -21.25
N ILE A 622 7.58 12.26 -22.27
CA ILE A 622 7.58 10.80 -22.19
C ILE A 622 8.59 10.31 -21.14
N SER A 623 9.79 10.88 -21.06
CA SER A 623 10.75 10.53 -20.00
C SER A 623 10.23 10.91 -18.61
N GLY A 624 9.64 12.10 -18.46
CA GLY A 624 9.08 12.54 -17.18
C GLY A 624 7.90 11.68 -16.71
N LEU A 625 7.04 11.26 -17.65
CA LEU A 625 5.93 10.34 -17.37
C LEU A 625 6.40 8.95 -16.94
N LYS A 626 7.52 8.46 -17.50
CA LYS A 626 8.15 7.21 -17.04
C LYS A 626 8.63 7.32 -15.59
N LEU A 627 9.29 8.43 -15.25
CA LEU A 627 9.73 8.70 -13.87
C LEU A 627 8.53 8.85 -12.91
N LEU A 628 7.46 9.52 -13.34
CA LEU A 628 6.22 9.63 -12.55
C LEU A 628 5.61 8.26 -12.27
N ASN A 629 5.50 7.39 -13.26
CA ASN A 629 4.96 6.03 -13.09
C ASN A 629 5.85 5.12 -12.22
N GLN A 630 7.15 5.43 -12.10
CA GLN A 630 8.06 4.77 -11.14
C GLN A 630 7.88 5.31 -9.71
N ALA A 631 7.64 6.61 -9.57
CA ALA A 631 7.49 7.24 -8.26
C ALA A 631 6.11 7.00 -7.64
N ASP A 632 5.05 6.94 -8.45
CA ASP A 632 3.68 6.74 -8.03
C ASP A 632 3.07 5.49 -8.67
N ALA A 633 2.69 4.53 -7.81
CA ALA A 633 2.10 3.27 -8.26
C ALA A 633 0.75 3.46 -8.99
N CYS A 634 -0.01 4.51 -8.67
CA CYS A 634 -1.35 4.74 -9.17
C CYS A 634 -1.45 5.72 -10.34
N ALA A 635 -0.34 6.38 -10.71
CA ALA A 635 -0.26 7.15 -11.94
C ALA A 635 -0.07 6.20 -13.13
N LEU A 636 -1.16 5.89 -13.85
CA LEU A 636 -1.10 5.03 -15.03
C LEU A 636 -1.04 5.87 -16.30
N VAL A 637 0.03 5.70 -17.07
CA VAL A 637 0.21 6.37 -18.36
C VAL A 637 -0.11 5.39 -19.47
N HIS A 638 -0.99 5.77 -20.37
CA HIS A 638 -1.32 5.01 -21.57
C HIS A 638 -1.40 5.93 -22.79
N MET A 639 -0.98 5.41 -23.94
CA MET A 639 -1.10 6.10 -25.22
C MET A 639 -2.32 5.54 -25.95
N GLN A 640 -3.22 6.41 -26.37
CA GLN A 640 -4.39 6.04 -27.18
C GLN A 640 -4.02 5.86 -28.66
N GLU A 641 -4.92 5.26 -29.44
CA GLU A 641 -4.72 5.03 -30.88
C GLU A 641 -4.63 6.33 -31.69
N ASN A 642 -5.24 7.41 -31.21
CA ASN A 642 -5.12 8.78 -31.75
C ASN A 642 -3.74 9.42 -31.50
N GLY A 643 -2.88 8.80 -30.69
CA GLY A 643 -1.58 9.34 -30.31
C GLY A 643 -1.61 10.26 -29.08
N GLU A 644 -2.77 10.46 -28.45
CA GLU A 644 -2.89 11.23 -27.22
C GLU A 644 -2.30 10.45 -26.04
N ILE A 645 -1.60 11.16 -25.16
CA ILE A 645 -1.02 10.59 -23.95
C ILE A 645 -1.99 10.84 -22.80
N ILE A 646 -2.52 9.77 -22.23
CA ILE A 646 -3.47 9.87 -21.11
C ILE A 646 -2.82 9.46 -19.81
N LEU A 647 -2.96 10.34 -18.82
CA LEU A 647 -2.65 10.08 -17.43
C LEU A 647 -3.94 9.70 -16.70
N SER A 648 -3.94 8.54 -16.03
CA SER A 648 -5.01 8.11 -15.13
C SER A 648 -4.58 8.21 -13.68
N THR A 649 -5.40 8.82 -12.84
CA THR A 649 -5.17 9.01 -11.40
C THR A 649 -6.41 8.61 -10.59
N ILE A 650 -6.29 8.60 -9.26
CA ILE A 650 -7.38 8.18 -8.36
C ILE A 650 -8.42 9.29 -8.17
N GLY A 651 -7.97 10.53 -8.01
CA GLY A 651 -8.82 11.68 -7.70
C GLY A 651 -8.16 12.99 -8.11
N GLU A 652 -8.87 14.10 -7.88
CA GLU A 652 -8.47 15.44 -8.32
C GLU A 652 -7.21 15.93 -7.62
N VAL A 653 -7.13 15.75 -6.29
CA VAL A 653 -5.96 16.20 -5.51
C VAL A 653 -4.70 15.44 -5.93
N HIS A 654 -4.85 14.16 -6.25
CA HIS A 654 -3.75 13.34 -6.78
C HIS A 654 -3.39 13.72 -8.23
N LEU A 655 -4.36 14.06 -9.07
CA LEU A 655 -4.09 14.58 -10.42
C LEU A 655 -3.27 15.87 -10.38
N GLU A 656 -3.70 16.86 -9.59
CA GLU A 656 -2.99 18.13 -9.44
C GLU A 656 -1.53 17.91 -9.00
N ARG A 657 -1.32 17.03 -8.01
CA ARG A 657 0.02 16.66 -7.55
C ARG A 657 0.88 16.07 -8.67
N CYS A 658 0.33 15.15 -9.45
CA CYS A 658 1.05 14.53 -10.56
C CYS A 658 1.44 15.56 -11.63
N LEU A 659 0.54 16.50 -11.94
CA LEU A 659 0.77 17.57 -12.90
C LEU A 659 1.87 18.53 -12.43
N GLU A 660 1.82 18.95 -11.16
CA GLU A 660 2.86 19.78 -10.55
C GLU A 660 4.22 19.07 -10.55
N ASP A 661 4.26 17.78 -10.20
CA ASP A 661 5.50 17.01 -10.20
C ASP A 661 6.09 16.83 -11.61
N LEU A 662 5.25 16.64 -12.63
CA LEU A 662 5.69 16.60 -14.03
C LEU A 662 6.29 17.95 -14.47
N LYS A 663 5.61 19.06 -14.14
CA LYS A 663 6.05 20.41 -14.51
C LYS A 663 7.31 20.87 -13.78
N LEU A 664 7.45 20.52 -12.50
CA LEU A 664 8.53 21.06 -11.65
C LEU A 664 9.74 20.12 -11.50
N LYS A 665 9.52 18.80 -11.41
CA LYS A 665 10.57 17.84 -11.00
C LYS A 665 11.01 16.88 -12.08
N TYR A 666 10.07 16.31 -12.84
CA TYR A 666 10.37 15.22 -13.76
C TYR A 666 10.65 15.71 -15.19
N ALA A 667 9.65 16.28 -15.85
CA ALA A 667 9.78 16.70 -17.24
C ALA A 667 10.34 18.12 -17.37
N LYS A 668 10.07 19.00 -16.38
CA LYS A 668 10.50 20.41 -16.37
C LYS A 668 10.05 21.19 -17.60
N ILE A 669 8.82 20.93 -18.04
CA ILE A 669 8.19 21.55 -19.22
C ILE A 669 6.80 22.03 -18.85
N ASP A 670 6.31 22.99 -19.62
CA ASP A 670 4.90 23.37 -19.57
C ASP A 670 4.06 22.36 -20.34
N ILE A 671 2.92 21.99 -19.73
CA ILE A 671 2.02 20.95 -20.22
C ILE A 671 0.62 21.55 -20.29
N ASN A 672 -0.01 21.38 -21.44
CA ASN A 672 -1.42 21.60 -21.67
C ASN A 672 -2.19 20.34 -21.25
N VAL A 673 -3.24 20.55 -20.46
CA VAL A 673 -3.95 19.50 -19.75
C VAL A 673 -5.41 19.62 -20.13
N SER A 674 -6.02 18.54 -20.61
CA SER A 674 -7.46 18.52 -20.87
C SER A 674 -8.28 18.59 -19.59
N GLU A 675 -9.59 18.84 -19.71
CA GLU A 675 -10.49 18.66 -18.58
C GLU A 675 -10.48 17.20 -18.09
N PRO A 676 -10.61 16.96 -16.78
CA PRO A 676 -10.62 15.62 -16.22
C PRO A 676 -11.93 14.90 -16.55
N ILE A 677 -11.80 13.69 -17.12
CA ILE A 677 -12.93 12.88 -17.57
C ILE A 677 -12.89 11.53 -16.84
N VAL A 678 -14.07 11.04 -16.45
CA VAL A 678 -14.24 9.70 -15.91
C VAL A 678 -14.67 8.76 -17.06
N PRO A 679 -13.97 7.63 -17.29
CA PRO A 679 -14.34 6.71 -18.35
C PRO A 679 -15.68 6.05 -18.03
N PHE A 680 -16.58 6.08 -19.01
CA PHE A 680 -17.85 5.38 -18.93
C PHE A 680 -17.64 3.89 -19.18
N ARG A 681 -18.62 3.06 -18.78
CA ARG A 681 -18.75 1.69 -19.29
C ARG A 681 -20.00 1.59 -20.14
N GLU A 682 -20.02 0.65 -21.07
CA GLU A 682 -21.17 0.44 -21.95
C GLU A 682 -21.94 -0.81 -21.53
N THR A 683 -23.27 -0.72 -21.40
CA THR A 683 -24.09 -1.86 -21.03
C THR A 683 -25.37 -1.93 -21.86
N ILE A 684 -26.02 -3.09 -21.87
CA ILE A 684 -27.33 -3.29 -22.47
C ILE A 684 -28.34 -3.40 -21.33
N VAL A 685 -29.46 -2.69 -21.45
CA VAL A 685 -30.56 -2.76 -20.47
C VAL A 685 -31.75 -3.45 -21.11
N PRO A 686 -32.51 -4.29 -20.39
CA PRO A 686 -33.79 -4.79 -20.90
C PRO A 686 -34.74 -3.62 -21.21
N PRO A 687 -35.66 -3.77 -22.17
CA PRO A 687 -36.63 -2.73 -22.47
C PRO A 687 -37.44 -2.37 -21.21
N PRO A 688 -37.71 -1.07 -20.98
CA PRO A 688 -38.51 -0.64 -19.83
C PRO A 688 -39.92 -1.24 -19.93
N LYS A 689 -40.47 -1.67 -18.79
CA LYS A 689 -41.81 -2.27 -18.71
C LYS A 689 -42.94 -1.23 -18.78
N LEU A 690 -42.64 0.04 -18.53
CA LEU A 690 -43.59 1.15 -18.43
C LEU A 690 -43.06 2.34 -19.25
N ASP A 691 -43.96 3.02 -19.97
CA ASP A 691 -43.66 4.28 -20.67
C ASP A 691 -43.74 5.50 -19.72
N MET A 692 -43.24 6.68 -20.12
CA MET A 692 -43.32 7.93 -19.35
C MET A 692 -44.75 8.41 -19.04
N MET A 693 -45.76 7.81 -19.69
CA MET A 693 -47.19 8.00 -19.39
C MET A 693 -47.80 6.89 -18.54
N ASN A 694 -46.99 6.01 -17.94
CA ASN A 694 -47.41 4.85 -17.12
C ASN A 694 -48.31 3.84 -17.84
N GLU A 695 -48.40 3.88 -19.17
CA GLU A 695 -49.03 2.80 -19.94
C GLU A 695 -48.09 1.60 -20.03
N ALA A 696 -48.63 0.41 -19.75
CA ALA A 696 -47.90 -0.84 -19.92
C ALA A 696 -47.66 -1.04 -21.42
N ILE A 697 -46.40 -0.96 -21.85
CA ILE A 697 -46.03 -1.22 -23.23
C ILE A 697 -46.39 -2.69 -23.52
N GLU A 698 -47.35 -2.93 -24.42
CA GLU A 698 -47.59 -4.27 -24.96
C GLU A 698 -46.24 -4.85 -25.39
N LYS A 699 -45.90 -6.06 -24.92
CA LYS A 699 -44.67 -6.77 -25.26
C LYS A 699 -44.55 -6.93 -26.78
N LYS A 700 -44.08 -5.89 -27.48
CA LYS A 700 -43.71 -5.98 -28.89
C LYS A 700 -42.67 -7.08 -28.98
N LYS A 701 -42.89 -8.04 -29.88
CA LYS A 701 -42.06 -9.20 -30.24
C LYS A 701 -40.62 -8.80 -30.65
N THR A 702 -39.88 -8.18 -29.75
CA THR A 702 -38.52 -7.64 -29.94
C THR A 702 -37.50 -8.38 -29.06
N ASP A 703 -37.90 -9.46 -28.40
CA ASP A 703 -37.00 -10.26 -27.55
C ASP A 703 -35.99 -11.07 -28.38
N HIS A 704 -36.31 -11.41 -29.64
CA HIS A 704 -35.44 -12.16 -30.54
C HIS A 704 -34.91 -11.30 -31.69
N VAL A 705 -34.02 -10.35 -31.37
CA VAL A 705 -33.15 -9.73 -32.37
C VAL A 705 -31.88 -10.56 -32.43
N SER A 706 -31.75 -11.43 -33.43
CA SER A 706 -30.48 -12.06 -33.78
C SER A 706 -29.98 -11.51 -35.10
N LEU A 707 -28.69 -11.24 -35.17
CA LEU A 707 -28.04 -10.66 -36.34
C LEU A 707 -27.28 -11.75 -37.09
N GLU A 708 -27.66 -11.98 -38.34
CA GLU A 708 -26.90 -12.82 -39.26
C GLU A 708 -25.79 -12.01 -39.94
N LEU A 709 -24.58 -12.55 -39.92
CA LEU A 709 -23.38 -11.92 -40.45
C LEU A 709 -22.65 -12.88 -41.38
N TRP A 710 -22.03 -12.29 -42.39
CA TRP A 710 -21.19 -12.98 -43.35
C TRP A 710 -19.80 -12.36 -43.33
N THR A 711 -18.77 -13.18 -43.50
CA THR A 711 -17.43 -12.67 -43.82
C THR A 711 -17.43 -12.00 -45.19
N TYR A 712 -16.45 -11.13 -45.44
CA TYR A 712 -16.36 -10.37 -46.70
C TYR A 712 -16.30 -11.29 -47.93
N ASN A 713 -15.59 -12.41 -47.81
CA ASN A 713 -15.49 -13.45 -48.83
C ASN A 713 -16.71 -14.40 -48.90
N ARG A 714 -17.75 -14.19 -48.06
CA ARG A 714 -18.93 -15.05 -47.91
C ARG A 714 -18.63 -16.53 -47.64
N GLN A 715 -17.43 -16.85 -47.14
CA GLN A 715 -17.05 -18.21 -46.77
C GLN A 715 -17.52 -18.60 -45.37
N CYS A 716 -17.85 -17.67 -44.49
CA CYS A 716 -18.37 -17.99 -43.17
C CYS A 716 -19.62 -17.19 -42.86
N ARG A 717 -20.61 -17.86 -42.28
CA ARG A 717 -21.86 -17.28 -41.80
C ARG A 717 -22.01 -17.57 -40.32
N PHE A 718 -22.37 -16.56 -39.54
CA PHE A 718 -22.69 -16.74 -38.12
C PHE A 718 -23.82 -15.83 -37.64
N GLU A 719 -24.54 -16.28 -36.62
CA GLU A 719 -25.69 -15.59 -36.04
C GLU A 719 -25.39 -15.24 -34.57
N ILE A 720 -25.35 -13.94 -34.24
CA ILE A 720 -25.03 -13.44 -32.89
C ILE A 720 -26.25 -12.75 -32.27
N ASP A 721 -26.45 -13.01 -30.99
CA ASP A 721 -27.41 -12.33 -30.12
C ASP A 721 -26.67 -11.72 -28.91
N ALA A 722 -27.22 -10.67 -28.31
CA ALA A 722 -26.67 -10.02 -27.12
C ALA A 722 -27.78 -9.80 -26.08
N LYS A 723 -27.52 -10.21 -24.84
CA LYS A 723 -28.44 -10.12 -23.70
C LYS A 723 -27.77 -9.45 -22.49
N PRO A 724 -28.52 -8.73 -21.65
CA PRO A 724 -28.00 -8.21 -20.38
C PRO A 724 -27.66 -9.36 -19.41
N LEU A 725 -26.53 -9.26 -18.72
CA LEU A 725 -26.22 -10.15 -17.59
C LEU A 725 -26.99 -9.72 -16.33
N PRO A 726 -27.38 -10.67 -15.47
CA PRO A 726 -27.87 -10.37 -14.13
C PRO A 726 -26.80 -9.73 -13.26
N GLU A 727 -27.20 -8.81 -12.39
CA GLU A 727 -26.29 -8.08 -11.50
C GLU A 727 -25.52 -9.02 -10.55
N ASN A 728 -26.19 -10.05 -10.01
CA ASN A 728 -25.56 -11.07 -9.16
C ASN A 728 -24.40 -11.79 -9.87
N VAL A 729 -24.58 -12.16 -11.15
CA VAL A 729 -23.52 -12.79 -11.95
C VAL A 729 -22.37 -11.81 -12.19
N THR A 730 -22.66 -10.56 -12.52
CA THR A 730 -21.59 -9.55 -12.72
C THR A 730 -20.78 -9.32 -11.45
N LYS A 731 -21.42 -9.26 -10.27
CA LYS A 731 -20.73 -9.14 -8.97
C LYS A 731 -19.86 -10.36 -8.67
N LEU A 732 -20.32 -11.57 -8.99
CA LEU A 732 -19.54 -12.80 -8.81
C LEU A 732 -18.32 -12.86 -9.75
N LEU A 733 -18.48 -12.44 -11.00
CA LEU A 733 -17.38 -12.35 -11.97
C LEU A 733 -16.33 -11.32 -11.53
N GLU A 734 -16.76 -10.17 -11.01
CA GLU A 734 -15.86 -9.13 -10.51
C GLU A 734 -15.02 -9.62 -9.33
N LYS A 735 -15.68 -10.25 -8.33
CA LYS A 735 -15.00 -10.83 -7.16
C LYS A 735 -13.97 -11.90 -7.55
N ASN A 736 -14.29 -12.73 -8.55
CA ASN A 736 -13.46 -13.87 -8.94
C ASN A 736 -12.58 -13.62 -10.18
N ALA A 737 -12.42 -12.38 -10.63
CA ALA A 737 -11.66 -12.05 -11.85
C ALA A 737 -10.22 -12.60 -11.84
N LYS A 738 -9.56 -12.59 -10.68
CA LYS A 738 -8.20 -13.16 -10.49
C LYS A 738 -8.18 -14.68 -10.71
N LEU A 739 -9.20 -15.38 -10.23
CA LEU A 739 -9.32 -16.84 -10.36
C LEU A 739 -9.56 -17.24 -11.82
N ILE A 740 -10.41 -16.49 -12.54
CA ILE A 740 -10.69 -16.70 -13.97
C ILE A 740 -9.41 -16.50 -14.79
N LYS A 741 -8.65 -15.45 -14.52
CA LYS A 741 -7.37 -15.20 -15.19
C LYS A 741 -6.35 -16.31 -14.95
N LEU A 742 -6.29 -16.84 -13.73
CA LEU A 742 -5.43 -17.98 -13.41
C LEU A 742 -5.86 -19.22 -14.21
N LEU A 743 -7.15 -19.56 -14.19
CA LEU A 743 -7.71 -20.70 -14.95
C LEU A 743 -7.31 -20.67 -16.43
N ASP A 744 -7.46 -19.51 -17.08
CA ASP A 744 -7.11 -19.35 -18.47
C ASP A 744 -5.61 -19.57 -18.72
N SER A 745 -4.74 -19.01 -17.88
CA SER A 745 -3.28 -19.21 -17.99
C SER A 745 -2.84 -20.67 -17.83
N TYR A 746 -3.59 -21.49 -17.07
CA TYR A 746 -3.34 -22.93 -16.97
C TYR A 746 -3.80 -23.67 -18.22
N CYS A 747 -4.94 -23.28 -18.79
CA CYS A 747 -5.47 -23.88 -20.01
C CYS A 747 -4.49 -23.70 -21.19
N ASP A 748 -3.86 -22.53 -21.31
CA ASP A 748 -2.91 -22.24 -22.41
C ASP A 748 -1.56 -23.00 -22.26
N LYS A 749 -0.98 -23.08 -21.06
CA LYS A 749 0.32 -23.77 -20.83
C LYS A 749 0.30 -25.27 -21.16
N SER A 750 -0.82 -25.94 -20.98
CA SER A 750 -0.97 -27.38 -21.28
C SER A 750 -0.90 -27.72 -22.78
N ILE A 751 -1.01 -26.71 -23.65
CA ILE A 751 -1.04 -26.87 -25.11
C ILE A 751 0.37 -26.73 -25.71
N GLU A 752 1.21 -25.82 -25.17
CA GLU A 752 2.57 -25.58 -25.67
C GLU A 752 3.54 -26.75 -25.43
N GLU A 753 3.41 -27.49 -24.32
CA GLU A 753 4.26 -28.66 -24.02
C GLU A 753 4.10 -29.83 -25.01
N ASN A 754 3.03 -29.85 -25.82
CA ASN A 754 2.77 -30.90 -26.81
C ASN A 754 3.17 -30.49 -28.24
N GLY A 755 3.66 -29.27 -28.46
CA GLY A 755 3.82 -28.69 -29.80
C GLY A 755 5.17 -28.90 -30.49
N GLU A 756 6.27 -29.04 -29.75
CA GLU A 756 7.61 -29.13 -30.35
C GLU A 756 8.52 -29.99 -29.46
N HIS A 757 8.65 -31.29 -29.73
CA HIS A 757 9.85 -32.13 -29.50
C HIS A 757 9.54 -33.59 -29.89
N GLU A 758 9.63 -33.90 -31.18
CA GLU A 758 9.83 -35.29 -31.62
C GLU A 758 11.27 -35.72 -31.32
N SER A 759 11.38 -36.89 -30.67
CA SER A 759 12.56 -37.78 -30.56
C SER A 759 13.67 -37.44 -29.54
N LEU A 760 13.62 -38.09 -28.36
CA LEU A 760 14.56 -39.17 -27.94
C LEU A 760 14.56 -39.33 -26.40
N PHE A 761 14.40 -40.59 -25.95
CA PHE A 761 14.47 -41.14 -24.58
C PHE A 761 13.21 -40.98 -23.69
N PHE A 762 12.34 -41.99 -23.80
CA PHE A 762 11.41 -42.39 -22.75
C PHE A 762 12.19 -43.07 -21.61
N ASP A 763 12.08 -42.52 -20.40
CA ASP A 763 12.24 -43.29 -19.17
C ASP A 763 10.93 -43.20 -18.36
N GLU A 764 10.23 -44.32 -18.30
CA GLU A 764 8.94 -44.50 -17.62
C GLU A 764 9.17 -44.63 -16.11
N SER A 765 9.43 -43.53 -15.40
CA SER A 765 9.36 -43.54 -13.93
C SER A 765 9.30 -42.14 -13.30
N GLN A 766 8.22 -41.39 -13.55
CA GLN A 766 7.57 -40.48 -12.60
C GLN A 766 6.47 -39.67 -13.31
N PRO A 767 5.20 -39.70 -12.85
CA PRO A 767 4.19 -38.79 -13.36
C PRO A 767 4.43 -37.41 -12.74
N ASN A 768 5.18 -36.55 -13.41
CA ASN A 768 5.22 -35.12 -13.07
C ASN A 768 3.95 -34.44 -13.62
N GLU A 769 2.81 -34.78 -13.02
CA GLU A 769 1.60 -33.96 -13.11
C GLU A 769 1.83 -32.71 -12.25
N LYS A 770 2.16 -31.56 -12.86
CA LYS A 770 1.97 -30.25 -12.21
C LYS A 770 0.47 -29.96 -12.13
N SER A 771 -0.21 -30.66 -11.22
CA SER A 771 -1.65 -30.57 -11.00
C SER A 771 -2.00 -29.25 -10.29
N ILE A 772 -3.12 -28.64 -10.69
CA ILE A 772 -3.73 -27.52 -9.96
C ILE A 772 -3.90 -27.97 -8.50
N SER A 773 -3.32 -27.23 -7.54
CA SER A 773 -3.50 -27.45 -6.09
C SER A 773 -4.96 -27.80 -5.78
N ASP A 774 -5.21 -28.86 -5.03
CA ASP A 774 -6.55 -29.34 -4.66
C ASP A 774 -7.46 -28.21 -4.14
N ARG A 775 -6.86 -27.21 -3.47
CA ARG A 775 -7.51 -25.99 -3.00
C ARG A 775 -8.13 -25.16 -4.12
N LYS A 776 -7.37 -24.92 -5.18
CA LYS A 776 -7.82 -24.14 -6.35
C LYS A 776 -8.91 -24.89 -7.09
N GLN A 777 -8.80 -26.21 -7.24
CA GLN A 777 -9.85 -27.02 -7.84
C GLN A 777 -11.18 -26.95 -7.06
N LYS A 778 -11.13 -26.91 -5.72
CA LYS A 778 -12.33 -26.71 -4.90
C LYS A 778 -12.91 -25.29 -5.04
N LYS A 779 -12.08 -24.24 -5.06
CA LYS A 779 -12.56 -22.87 -5.33
C LYS A 779 -13.23 -22.76 -6.70
N ILE A 780 -12.68 -23.42 -7.72
CA ILE A 780 -13.27 -23.50 -9.05
C ILE A 780 -14.65 -24.18 -9.00
N LYS A 781 -14.80 -25.26 -8.22
CA LYS A 781 -16.08 -25.96 -8.03
C LYS A 781 -17.11 -25.10 -7.28
N ILE A 782 -16.71 -24.41 -6.22
CA ILE A 782 -17.59 -23.49 -5.47
C ILE A 782 -18.07 -22.37 -6.39
N PHE A 783 -17.13 -21.71 -7.08
CA PHE A 783 -17.45 -20.67 -8.04
C PHE A 783 -18.39 -21.17 -9.15
N LYS A 784 -18.15 -22.38 -9.67
CA LYS A 784 -19.04 -23.02 -10.65
C LYS A 784 -20.46 -23.16 -10.11
N ASN A 785 -20.62 -23.65 -8.88
CA ASN A 785 -21.94 -23.84 -8.26
C ASN A 785 -22.65 -22.51 -7.98
N GLU A 786 -21.94 -21.50 -7.48
CA GLU A 786 -22.49 -20.16 -7.24
C GLU A 786 -22.94 -19.50 -8.56
N LEU A 787 -22.15 -19.65 -9.62
CA LEU A 787 -22.48 -19.12 -10.92
C LEU A 787 -23.72 -19.86 -11.49
N GLU A 788 -23.81 -21.17 -11.31
CA GLU A 788 -25.00 -21.96 -11.68
C GLU A 788 -26.26 -21.46 -10.97
N ALA A 789 -26.18 -21.29 -9.66
CA ALA A 789 -27.28 -20.78 -8.84
C ALA A 789 -27.72 -19.38 -9.29
N ALA A 790 -26.76 -18.47 -9.54
CA ALA A 790 -27.06 -17.12 -10.00
C ALA A 790 -27.72 -17.09 -11.40
N PHE A 791 -27.34 -18.00 -12.30
CA PHE A 791 -28.00 -18.14 -13.61
C PHE A 791 -29.41 -18.74 -13.50
N LEU A 792 -29.60 -19.72 -12.59
CA LEU A 792 -30.90 -20.32 -12.30
C LEU A 792 -31.89 -19.30 -11.72
N GLU A 793 -31.47 -18.51 -10.72
CA GLU A 793 -32.28 -17.44 -10.13
C GLU A 793 -32.72 -16.40 -11.17
N ALA A 794 -31.84 -16.08 -12.13
CA ALA A 794 -32.14 -15.15 -13.20
C ALA A 794 -33.02 -15.73 -14.31
N GLY A 795 -33.46 -16.99 -14.21
CA GLY A 795 -34.35 -17.63 -15.16
C GLY A 795 -33.69 -18.12 -16.45
N TRP A 796 -32.35 -18.24 -16.48
CA TRP A 796 -31.64 -18.86 -17.60
C TRP A 796 -31.78 -20.38 -17.49
N ARG A 797 -32.45 -21.01 -18.47
CA ARG A 797 -32.73 -22.45 -18.46
C ARG A 797 -31.67 -23.24 -19.23
N GLY A 798 -31.14 -24.31 -18.61
CA GLY A 798 -30.20 -25.27 -19.20
C GLY A 798 -28.77 -25.17 -18.64
N ASN A 799 -27.88 -26.10 -19.02
CA ASN A 799 -26.46 -26.11 -18.62
C ASN A 799 -25.66 -24.97 -19.31
N VAL A 800 -25.95 -23.72 -18.95
CA VAL A 800 -25.29 -22.52 -19.50
C VAL A 800 -23.77 -22.56 -19.27
N LEU A 801 -23.35 -23.09 -18.13
CA LEU A 801 -21.95 -23.22 -17.73
C LEU A 801 -21.06 -23.97 -18.72
N ASP A 802 -21.59 -25.07 -19.29
CA ASP A 802 -20.85 -25.90 -20.25
C ASP A 802 -20.77 -25.23 -21.63
N LYS A 803 -21.64 -24.23 -21.87
CA LYS A 803 -21.68 -23.43 -23.10
C LYS A 803 -20.81 -22.18 -23.05
N ILE A 804 -20.20 -21.85 -21.90
CA ILE A 804 -19.29 -20.71 -21.79
C ILE A 804 -18.04 -20.97 -22.63
N TRP A 805 -17.75 -20.04 -23.52
CA TRP A 805 -16.61 -20.10 -24.43
C TRP A 805 -15.46 -19.21 -23.94
N SER A 806 -15.74 -17.95 -23.63
CA SER A 806 -14.76 -17.02 -23.08
C SER A 806 -15.41 -15.99 -22.16
N PHE A 807 -14.66 -15.55 -21.17
CA PHE A 807 -14.97 -14.34 -20.42
C PHE A 807 -14.44 -13.10 -21.16
N GLY A 808 -14.98 -11.93 -20.85
CA GLY A 808 -14.82 -10.65 -21.54
C GLY A 808 -13.37 -10.13 -21.65
N PRO A 809 -13.15 -8.81 -21.79
CA PRO A 809 -11.87 -8.30 -22.28
C PRO A 809 -10.70 -8.81 -21.45
N ARG A 810 -9.63 -9.24 -22.13
CA ARG A 810 -8.44 -9.91 -21.55
C ARG A 810 -8.73 -11.24 -20.86
N LYS A 811 -9.79 -11.95 -21.29
CA LYS A 811 -10.23 -13.26 -20.81
C LYS A 811 -10.60 -13.31 -19.31
N CYS A 812 -10.80 -12.15 -18.67
CA CYS A 812 -11.16 -12.05 -17.25
C CYS A 812 -12.17 -10.92 -16.99
N GLY A 813 -12.98 -10.58 -17.99
CA GLY A 813 -13.94 -9.47 -17.93
C GLY A 813 -15.36 -9.89 -17.53
N LEU A 814 -16.21 -8.88 -17.33
CA LEU A 814 -17.60 -9.00 -16.86
C LEU A 814 -18.61 -9.34 -17.97
N ASN A 815 -18.10 -9.75 -19.14
CA ASN A 815 -18.89 -10.15 -20.29
C ASN A 815 -18.69 -11.65 -20.52
N ILE A 816 -19.68 -12.32 -21.12
CA ILE A 816 -19.61 -13.75 -21.39
C ILE A 816 -19.91 -13.98 -22.86
N LEU A 817 -19.13 -14.86 -23.49
CA LEU A 817 -19.45 -15.45 -24.78
C LEU A 817 -20.00 -16.86 -24.56
N LEU A 818 -21.20 -17.13 -25.04
CA LEU A 818 -21.85 -18.43 -25.02
C LEU A 818 -21.91 -19.02 -26.43
N ASN A 819 -21.63 -20.32 -26.51
CA ASN A 819 -21.78 -21.10 -27.72
C ASN A 819 -23.09 -21.94 -27.66
N GLU A 820 -24.06 -21.60 -28.51
CA GLU A 820 -25.29 -22.38 -28.74
C GLU A 820 -25.33 -23.02 -30.13
N THR A 821 -24.19 -23.10 -30.81
CA THR A 821 -24.07 -23.69 -32.15
C THR A 821 -24.03 -25.22 -32.11
N ASP A 822 -24.03 -25.83 -33.29
CA ASP A 822 -23.80 -27.26 -33.53
C ASP A 822 -22.35 -27.70 -33.26
N TYR A 823 -21.41 -26.75 -33.20
CA TYR A 823 -20.00 -27.01 -32.88
C TYR A 823 -19.84 -27.34 -31.39
N LYS A 824 -19.44 -28.59 -31.10
CA LYS A 824 -19.10 -29.04 -29.75
C LYS A 824 -17.73 -28.49 -29.36
N GLN A 825 -17.72 -27.40 -28.61
CA GLN A 825 -16.50 -26.76 -28.13
C GLN A 825 -15.73 -27.58 -27.09
N LYS A 826 -14.45 -27.25 -26.89
CA LYS A 826 -13.73 -27.55 -25.65
C LYS A 826 -14.46 -26.83 -24.51
N LYS A 827 -14.95 -27.57 -23.51
CA LYS A 827 -15.60 -26.91 -22.37
C LYS A 827 -14.55 -26.08 -21.65
N PHE A 828 -14.86 -24.82 -21.31
CA PHE A 828 -13.95 -23.93 -20.58
C PHE A 828 -13.39 -24.58 -19.29
N TRP A 829 -14.19 -25.46 -18.67
CA TRP A 829 -13.86 -26.14 -17.41
C TRP A 829 -13.15 -27.50 -17.58
N GLU A 830 -13.02 -28.05 -18.78
CA GLU A 830 -12.45 -29.39 -19.02
C GLU A 830 -11.08 -29.32 -19.74
N GLN A 831 -10.09 -30.06 -19.21
CA GLN A 831 -8.70 -30.02 -19.65
C GLN A 831 -8.41 -30.85 -20.91
N ARG A 832 -9.28 -31.79 -21.29
CA ARG A 832 -9.06 -32.71 -22.41
C ARG A 832 -10.28 -32.83 -23.30
N SER A 833 -10.15 -32.41 -24.56
CA SER A 833 -10.97 -32.92 -25.65
C SER A 833 -10.20 -32.82 -26.97
N THR A 834 -9.98 -33.96 -27.62
CA THR A 834 -9.51 -34.02 -29.01
C THR A 834 -10.69 -33.67 -29.92
N ASN A 835 -10.78 -32.41 -30.34
CA ASN A 835 -11.84 -32.00 -31.25
C ASN A 835 -11.44 -32.33 -32.69
N ILE A 836 -12.29 -33.10 -33.37
CA ILE A 836 -12.06 -33.62 -34.74
C ILE A 836 -12.67 -32.67 -35.79
N ASP A 837 -13.38 -31.62 -35.37
CA ASP A 837 -14.06 -30.68 -36.28
C ASP A 837 -13.05 -29.68 -36.91
N PRO A 838 -13.05 -29.49 -38.25
CA PRO A 838 -12.20 -28.52 -38.94
C PRO A 838 -12.37 -27.07 -38.46
N ARG A 839 -13.50 -26.74 -37.82
CA ARG A 839 -13.76 -25.42 -37.21
C ARG A 839 -12.84 -25.09 -36.03
N ALA A 840 -12.26 -26.09 -35.36
CA ALA A 840 -11.42 -25.90 -34.18
C ALA A 840 -10.19 -25.01 -34.43
N ILE A 841 -9.70 -24.95 -35.67
CA ILE A 841 -8.56 -24.10 -36.07
C ILE A 841 -8.90 -22.61 -35.92
N TYR A 842 -10.17 -22.24 -36.07
CA TYR A 842 -10.62 -20.85 -36.04
C TYR A 842 -11.18 -20.39 -34.69
N ASP A 843 -11.16 -21.28 -33.69
CA ASP A 843 -11.69 -21.06 -32.33
C ASP A 843 -11.09 -19.80 -31.68
N SER A 844 -9.76 -19.69 -31.72
CA SER A 844 -9.00 -18.55 -31.20
C SER A 844 -9.38 -17.22 -31.87
N ASN A 845 -9.75 -17.23 -33.14
CA ASN A 845 -10.09 -16.01 -33.89
C ASN A 845 -11.44 -15.43 -33.47
N ILE A 846 -12.44 -16.28 -33.17
CA ILE A 846 -13.74 -15.82 -32.65
C ILE A 846 -13.56 -15.25 -31.25
N VAL A 847 -12.80 -15.95 -30.40
CA VAL A 847 -12.51 -15.48 -29.03
C VAL A 847 -11.76 -14.15 -29.06
N ASN A 848 -10.77 -13.99 -29.94
CA ASN A 848 -10.04 -12.72 -30.11
C ASN A 848 -10.95 -11.61 -30.67
N GLY A 849 -11.83 -11.91 -31.62
CA GLY A 849 -12.81 -10.95 -32.14
C GLY A 849 -13.77 -10.45 -31.05
N PHE A 850 -14.26 -11.36 -30.21
CA PHE A 850 -15.08 -11.04 -29.04
C PHE A 850 -14.32 -10.19 -27.99
N GLN A 851 -13.05 -10.52 -27.72
CA GLN A 851 -12.22 -9.72 -26.81
C GLN A 851 -12.01 -8.30 -27.32
N LEU A 852 -11.73 -8.12 -28.62
CA LEU A 852 -11.59 -6.80 -29.23
C LEU A 852 -12.90 -6.00 -29.22
N ALA A 853 -14.04 -6.67 -29.47
CA ALA A 853 -15.34 -6.03 -29.39
C ALA A 853 -15.61 -5.52 -27.98
N THR A 854 -15.43 -6.37 -26.97
CA THR A 854 -15.74 -6.02 -25.58
C THR A 854 -14.73 -5.06 -24.94
N LEU A 855 -13.52 -4.94 -25.49
CA LEU A 855 -12.52 -3.96 -25.08
C LEU A 855 -12.93 -2.53 -25.46
N ALA A 856 -13.47 -2.34 -26.66
CA ALA A 856 -13.85 -1.04 -27.21
C ALA A 856 -15.29 -1.11 -27.74
N GLY A 857 -16.22 -0.61 -26.92
CA GLY A 857 -17.65 -0.55 -27.17
C GLY A 857 -18.04 0.34 -28.36
N PRO A 858 -19.23 0.15 -28.93
CA PRO A 858 -19.68 0.90 -30.11
C PRO A 858 -20.14 2.33 -29.84
N LEU A 859 -20.39 2.74 -28.58
CA LEU A 859 -20.90 4.09 -28.29
C LEU A 859 -19.77 5.13 -28.14
N CYS A 860 -18.80 4.83 -27.27
CA CYS A 860 -17.74 5.75 -26.87
C CYS A 860 -16.35 5.10 -26.89
N GLU A 861 -16.21 3.92 -27.49
CA GLU A 861 -14.96 3.15 -27.54
C GLU A 861 -14.42 2.73 -26.16
N GLU A 862 -15.30 2.68 -25.16
CA GLU A 862 -14.95 2.26 -23.79
C GLU A 862 -15.37 0.82 -23.50
N LEU A 863 -14.92 0.29 -22.36
CA LEU A 863 -15.15 -1.11 -21.99
C LEU A 863 -16.66 -1.44 -21.86
N MET A 864 -17.09 -2.54 -22.49
CA MET A 864 -18.41 -3.10 -22.26
C MET A 864 -18.47 -3.82 -20.89
N MET A 865 -19.61 -3.74 -20.21
CA MET A 865 -19.85 -4.42 -18.94
C MET A 865 -21.25 -5.03 -18.87
N GLY A 866 -21.32 -6.26 -18.36
CA GLY A 866 -22.58 -6.94 -18.08
C GLY A 866 -23.33 -7.36 -19.33
N VAL A 867 -22.61 -7.75 -20.39
CA VAL A 867 -23.23 -8.23 -21.64
C VAL A 867 -22.85 -9.67 -21.97
N CYS A 868 -23.87 -10.45 -22.31
CA CYS A 868 -23.76 -11.86 -22.68
C CYS A 868 -24.00 -11.97 -24.18
N PHE A 869 -22.96 -12.31 -24.93
CA PHE A 869 -23.04 -12.56 -26.35
C PHE A 869 -23.28 -14.05 -26.58
N ILE A 870 -24.24 -14.39 -27.43
CA ILE A 870 -24.66 -15.75 -27.71
C ILE A 870 -24.48 -16.02 -29.20
N LEU A 871 -23.63 -16.98 -29.55
CA LEU A 871 -23.47 -17.45 -30.92
C LEU A 871 -24.47 -18.59 -31.17
N LYS A 872 -25.47 -18.34 -32.02
CA LYS A 872 -26.55 -19.30 -32.32
C LYS A 872 -26.24 -20.23 -33.48
N LYS A 873 -25.52 -19.74 -34.50
CA LYS A 873 -25.11 -20.53 -35.68
C LYS A 873 -23.70 -20.16 -36.12
N TRP A 874 -22.94 -21.15 -36.60
CA TRP A 874 -21.62 -20.95 -37.19
C TRP A 874 -21.34 -21.97 -38.31
N GLU A 875 -21.39 -21.51 -39.56
CA GLU A 875 -21.20 -22.32 -40.76
C GLU A 875 -19.98 -21.83 -41.54
N ILE A 876 -19.11 -22.75 -41.98
CA ILE A 876 -17.99 -22.47 -42.88
C ILE A 876 -18.27 -23.19 -44.21
N PHE A 877 -18.35 -22.40 -45.28
CA PHE A 877 -18.51 -22.85 -46.66
C PHE A 877 -17.12 -22.88 -47.31
N ASP A 878 -16.51 -24.06 -47.30
CA ASP A 878 -15.19 -24.25 -47.91
C ASP A 878 -15.33 -24.24 -49.45
N SER A 879 -14.64 -23.32 -50.12
CA SER A 879 -14.59 -23.29 -51.58
C SER A 879 -13.52 -24.26 -52.05
N SER A 880 -13.94 -25.39 -52.62
CA SER A 880 -13.09 -26.41 -53.22
C SER A 880 -11.95 -25.82 -54.08
N HIS A 881 -10.71 -26.17 -53.71
CA HIS A 881 -9.44 -25.96 -54.43
C HIS A 881 -8.83 -24.55 -54.44
N SER A 882 -8.03 -24.22 -53.41
CA SER A 882 -6.82 -23.39 -53.56
C SER A 882 -5.86 -23.60 -52.37
N ASP A 883 -4.56 -23.45 -52.62
CA ASP A 883 -3.43 -23.89 -51.78
C ASP A 883 -3.58 -23.62 -50.26
N TYR A 884 -3.34 -24.68 -49.49
CA TYR A 884 -3.74 -24.83 -48.08
C TYR A 884 -3.01 -23.92 -47.07
N SER A 885 -1.91 -23.25 -47.43
CA SER A 885 -1.09 -22.50 -46.47
C SER A 885 -1.28 -20.98 -46.53
N SER A 886 -1.63 -20.40 -47.68
CA SER A 886 -1.79 -18.95 -47.84
C SER A 886 -3.24 -18.46 -47.65
N SER A 887 -4.23 -19.34 -47.83
CA SER A 887 -5.66 -19.02 -47.68
C SER A 887 -6.14 -19.00 -46.22
N GLN A 888 -5.49 -19.78 -45.35
CA GLN A 888 -5.82 -19.88 -43.91
C GLN A 888 -5.61 -18.55 -43.15
N GLY A 889 -4.57 -17.79 -43.49
CA GLY A 889 -4.29 -16.48 -42.88
C GLY A 889 -5.30 -15.39 -43.27
N ASN A 890 -5.91 -15.48 -44.45
CA ASN A 890 -6.89 -14.50 -44.92
C ASN A 890 -8.27 -14.71 -44.26
N LEU A 891 -8.68 -15.96 -44.03
CA LEU A 891 -9.96 -16.25 -43.39
C LEU A 891 -9.93 -15.96 -41.88
N SER A 892 -8.81 -16.22 -41.20
CA SER A 892 -8.67 -15.98 -39.75
C SER A 892 -8.86 -14.50 -39.37
N GLY A 893 -8.17 -13.59 -40.06
CA GLY A 893 -8.30 -12.15 -39.85
C GLY A 893 -9.69 -11.62 -40.19
N GLN A 894 -10.31 -12.13 -41.27
CA GLN A 894 -11.66 -11.74 -41.65
C GLN A 894 -12.71 -12.23 -40.65
N LEU A 895 -12.55 -13.43 -40.10
CA LEU A 895 -13.45 -13.97 -39.08
C LEU A 895 -13.38 -13.14 -37.79
N MET A 896 -12.17 -12.76 -37.37
CA MET A 896 -11.97 -11.89 -36.20
C MET A 896 -12.65 -10.53 -36.40
N SER A 897 -12.46 -9.89 -37.56
CA SER A 897 -13.10 -8.61 -37.88
C SER A 897 -14.62 -8.73 -37.95
N ALA A 898 -15.13 -9.78 -38.60
CA ALA A 898 -16.57 -10.00 -38.74
C ALA A 898 -17.22 -10.26 -37.38
N CYS A 899 -16.57 -11.03 -36.50
CA CYS A 899 -17.03 -11.26 -35.13
C CYS A 899 -17.06 -9.95 -34.34
N LYS A 900 -16.01 -9.14 -34.43
CA LYS A 900 -15.92 -7.82 -33.79
C LYS A 900 -17.07 -6.91 -34.22
N ASP A 901 -17.26 -6.76 -35.52
CA ASP A 901 -18.32 -5.93 -36.11
C ASP A 901 -19.70 -6.47 -35.76
N GLY A 902 -19.84 -7.79 -35.69
CA GLY A 902 -21.06 -8.46 -35.29
C GLY A 902 -21.50 -8.11 -33.89
N CYS A 903 -20.59 -8.26 -32.93
CA CYS A 903 -20.81 -7.89 -31.53
C CYS A 903 -21.15 -6.40 -31.39
N ARG A 904 -20.47 -5.51 -32.12
CA ARG A 904 -20.78 -4.07 -32.10
C ARG A 904 -22.16 -3.75 -32.66
N ARG A 905 -22.53 -4.33 -33.81
CA ARG A 905 -23.83 -4.09 -34.45
C ARG A 905 -24.98 -4.62 -33.62
N ILE A 906 -24.89 -5.83 -33.06
CA ILE A 906 -25.97 -6.38 -32.22
C ILE A 906 -26.14 -5.56 -30.94
N PHE A 907 -25.04 -5.04 -30.38
CA PHE A 907 -25.08 -4.18 -29.20
C PHE A 907 -25.82 -2.87 -29.51
N SER A 908 -25.54 -2.22 -30.65
CA SER A 908 -26.25 -1.00 -31.08
C SER A 908 -27.72 -1.23 -31.44
N LEU A 909 -28.09 -2.45 -31.87
CA LEU A 909 -29.49 -2.81 -32.12
C LEU A 909 -30.30 -3.01 -30.83
N ARG A 910 -29.62 -3.29 -29.71
CA ARG A 910 -30.24 -3.39 -28.38
C ARG A 910 -30.28 -2.01 -27.71
N HIS A 911 -30.97 -1.92 -26.56
CA HIS A 911 -31.02 -0.69 -25.76
C HIS A 911 -29.69 -0.48 -25.02
N ALA A 912 -28.73 0.09 -25.73
CA ALA A 912 -27.43 0.46 -25.18
C ALA A 912 -27.54 1.67 -24.25
N ARG A 913 -26.85 1.62 -23.11
CA ARG A 913 -26.75 2.70 -22.11
C ARG A 913 -25.32 2.86 -21.65
N LEU A 914 -24.96 4.10 -21.30
CA LEU A 914 -23.73 4.41 -20.60
C LEU A 914 -23.93 4.18 -19.10
N MET A 915 -22.97 3.49 -18.50
CA MET A 915 -22.85 3.26 -17.07
C MET A 915 -21.78 4.22 -16.54
N THR A 916 -22.21 5.15 -15.70
CA THR A 916 -21.33 6.11 -15.03
C THR A 916 -20.74 5.47 -13.79
N ALA A 917 -19.43 5.67 -13.54
CA ALA A 917 -18.85 5.32 -12.25
C ALA A 917 -19.45 6.22 -11.15
N MET A 918 -19.86 5.62 -10.03
CA MET A 918 -20.44 6.34 -8.90
C MET A 918 -19.66 6.02 -7.62
N TYR A 919 -19.35 7.05 -6.84
CA TYR A 919 -18.81 6.89 -5.49
C TYR A 919 -19.94 6.98 -4.46
N SER A 920 -19.95 6.05 -3.52
CA SER A 920 -20.77 6.19 -2.31
C SER A 920 -20.10 7.19 -1.38
N CYS A 921 -20.73 8.35 -1.19
CA CYS A 921 -20.21 9.42 -0.35
C CYS A 921 -20.83 9.32 1.05
N SER A 922 -20.04 8.86 2.03
CA SER A 922 -20.42 8.91 3.44
C SER A 922 -20.00 10.25 4.03
N VAL A 923 -20.93 11.21 4.05
CA VAL A 923 -20.70 12.54 4.63
C VAL A 923 -21.03 12.53 6.11
N LEU A 924 -20.05 12.89 6.94
CA LEU A 924 -20.25 13.15 8.36
C LEU A 924 -20.54 14.63 8.54
N SER A 925 -21.76 14.97 8.93
CA SER A 925 -22.16 16.34 9.20
C SER A 925 -23.03 16.42 10.45
N ASN A 926 -23.06 17.60 11.06
CA ASN A 926 -24.03 17.89 12.10
C ASN A 926 -25.45 17.89 11.50
N SER A 927 -26.45 17.63 12.34
CA SER A 927 -27.87 17.68 11.97
C SER A 927 -28.24 19.00 11.29
N ASP A 928 -27.64 20.10 11.73
CA ASP A 928 -27.98 21.46 11.32
C ASP A 928 -27.55 21.79 9.88
N VAL A 929 -26.68 20.96 9.28
CA VAL A 929 -26.13 21.15 7.93
C VAL A 929 -26.70 20.13 6.94
N LEU A 930 -27.42 19.11 7.42
CA LEU A 930 -28.16 18.21 6.55
C LEU A 930 -29.36 18.98 5.98
N GLY A 931 -29.50 18.98 4.65
CA GLY A 931 -30.66 19.59 4.00
C GLY A 931 -31.95 18.91 4.48
N GLU A 932 -32.95 19.72 4.85
CA GLU A 932 -34.28 19.25 5.29
C GLU A 932 -35.01 18.40 4.25
#